data_AF-A0A1H5H8L7-F1
#
_entry.id   AF-A0A1H5H8L7-F1
#
_cell.length_a   1.000
_cell.length_b   1.000
_cell.length_c   1.000
_cell.angle_alpha   90.00
_cell.angle_beta   90.00
_cell.angle_gamma   90.00
#
_symmetry.space_group_name_H-M   'P 1'
#
loop_
_entity.id
_entity.type
_entity.pdbx_description
1 polymer ?
#
loop_
_entity_poly.entity_id
_entity_poly.type
_entity_poly.pdbx_seq_one_letter_code
_entity_poly.pdbx_strand_id
1 'polypeptide(L)'
;MSDAPIEVQDLPAAPAAEIPYAEEFGHLLYARGFLLTPFEATAPAGHWRRVRLGAWHLTYDPRNALTVATAPGGVWVALLGRALDLNELAAGRSAVARSLLQARLRGRLAYLEAVDDLVGRYLVIDGDHTGTRLSSDATAMRSVFYAAAPLPQVIAGHAQLVADVAGAGRSAFAAAGWLTEHGAYCLPGRATPFADVVQLTPNTELELETRGVHRVYPRDAPTPVSADDAVEELRVLLRSQVEELATRTPLMTSLTAGQDSRTTLAVTRSVHESVRYFTYSLRYGAHVDNAGHARDLTTARALADGLRLDHQVVTVAGKVDDAALRSVMARNSQRIHNRGLAAAYLTELPIDRLHLRSNLFEIGRARHRSQRRERPELTPEVMAGILCKKTPADPEVVAEFDAFVADTGHAGFDGYDPYDLFHWEHRAGVWLSTVYLESDLAHDTHTVLNSRRIFGLLLGVPLESRIRGDVYRGLLHSMWPELLAWPVNGRELTPEPVPANASPTPPVTAPTRTPGYDDRHRLAVQEHSGVETFELPEANGLSRHRIALEPNDPRGRRAESLSLEAMVSARDSANLLVVFHGATDRAKYEYPRFEWQSTLAEFDASVLYLADPVLALSPEITLGWYVGTADVDVSRHCARLVQRLADRMSATRVIMTGTSGGGFAALAASRLVAGSVAVPFAPQTTVSRYYKRRVRDYLTLAFPDHELETVPAQFADRLDMVEQYAKATDNYVYYVQNLRDAFHIREHLVPFAASAGITGVGGSSADGSRVIVLEDLREGHGPPPKEQFVEQLGKARKFLTQRAADRTS
;
A
#
# COMPACT_ATOMS: atom_id res chain seq x y z
N MET A 1 15.08 -29.25 -45.32
CA MET A 1 13.84 -30.03 -45.47
C MET A 1 12.78 -29.06 -45.93
N SER A 2 12.16 -29.32 -47.08
CA SER A 2 11.18 -28.43 -47.74
C SER A 2 10.07 -28.03 -46.77
N ASP A 3 9.60 -26.79 -46.84
CA ASP A 3 8.42 -26.28 -46.12
C ASP A 3 7.23 -27.21 -46.35
N ALA A 4 7.04 -28.19 -45.47
CA ALA A 4 5.81 -28.94 -45.43
C ALA A 4 4.67 -27.94 -45.20
N PRO A 5 3.55 -28.02 -45.94
CA PRO A 5 2.49 -27.04 -45.82
C PRO A 5 1.93 -27.05 -44.39
N ILE A 6 2.23 -26.00 -43.62
CA ILE A 6 1.70 -25.82 -42.26
C ILE A 6 0.32 -25.18 -42.36
N GLU A 7 -0.69 -25.93 -41.92
CA GLU A 7 -2.04 -25.40 -41.72
C GLU A 7 -2.11 -24.69 -40.37
N VAL A 8 -2.80 -23.54 -40.31
CA VAL A 8 -2.99 -22.79 -39.07
C VAL A 8 -4.46 -22.46 -38.90
N GLN A 9 -5.05 -22.98 -37.83
CA GLN A 9 -6.38 -22.62 -37.36
C GLN A 9 -6.25 -21.53 -36.29
N ASP A 10 -6.74 -20.32 -36.56
CA ASP A 10 -6.80 -19.23 -35.56
C ASP A 10 -8.24 -19.05 -35.06
N LEU A 11 -8.44 -19.21 -33.76
CA LEU A 11 -9.68 -18.96 -33.05
C LEU A 11 -9.47 -17.72 -32.17
N PRO A 12 -9.83 -16.52 -32.65
CA PRO A 12 -9.56 -15.28 -31.93
C PRO A 12 -10.34 -15.21 -30.61
N ALA A 13 -9.84 -14.39 -29.69
CA ALA A 13 -10.55 -14.09 -28.45
C ALA A 13 -11.93 -13.50 -28.76
N ALA A 14 -12.95 -13.95 -28.03
CA ALA A 14 -14.29 -13.39 -28.13
C ALA A 14 -14.29 -11.96 -27.57
N PRO A 15 -14.91 -10.99 -28.28
CA PRO A 15 -15.16 -9.67 -27.72
C PRO A 15 -16.06 -9.76 -26.50
N ALA A 16 -15.98 -8.78 -25.60
CA ALA A 16 -16.78 -8.77 -24.37
C ALA A 16 -18.29 -8.92 -24.61
N ALA A 17 -18.79 -8.38 -25.73
CA ALA A 17 -20.20 -8.47 -26.13
C ALA A 17 -20.67 -9.90 -26.48
N GLU A 18 -19.76 -10.81 -26.84
CA GLU A 18 -20.08 -12.22 -27.13
C GLU A 18 -20.13 -13.09 -25.87
N ILE A 19 -19.72 -12.56 -24.71
CA ILE A 19 -19.83 -13.27 -23.44
C ILE A 19 -21.12 -12.81 -22.74
N PRO A 20 -22.20 -13.60 -22.79
CA PRO A 20 -23.48 -13.18 -22.24
C PRO A 20 -23.37 -12.96 -20.74
N TYR A 21 -23.80 -11.78 -20.28
CA TYR A 21 -23.95 -11.51 -18.86
C TYR A 21 -24.95 -12.51 -18.25
N ALA A 22 -24.60 -13.02 -17.08
CA ALA A 22 -25.45 -13.90 -16.29
C ALA A 22 -25.72 -13.22 -14.94
N GLU A 23 -26.99 -13.16 -14.52
CA GLU A 23 -27.43 -12.46 -13.31
C GLU A 23 -26.66 -12.90 -12.04
N GLU A 24 -26.24 -14.17 -11.98
CA GLU A 24 -25.47 -14.73 -10.85
C GLU A 24 -23.94 -14.76 -11.10
N PHE A 25 -23.42 -13.93 -12.01
CA PHE A 25 -21.99 -13.88 -12.36
C PHE A 25 -21.41 -15.20 -12.91
N GLY A 26 -22.23 -16.18 -13.29
CA GLY A 26 -21.77 -17.47 -13.82
C GLY A 26 -20.90 -17.35 -15.08
N HIS A 27 -21.05 -16.25 -15.83
CA HIS A 27 -20.20 -15.91 -16.99
C HIS A 27 -18.75 -15.54 -16.62
N LEU A 28 -18.44 -15.36 -15.33
CA LEU A 28 -17.11 -15.12 -14.76
C LEU A 28 -16.51 -16.38 -14.10
N LEU A 29 -17.27 -17.49 -14.03
CA LEU A 29 -16.79 -18.73 -13.46
C LEU A 29 -15.62 -19.28 -14.29
N TYR A 30 -14.48 -19.44 -13.63
CA TYR A 30 -13.19 -19.83 -14.21
C TYR A 30 -12.77 -18.96 -15.41
N ALA A 31 -13.08 -17.66 -15.37
CA ALA A 31 -12.74 -16.71 -16.42
C ALA A 31 -11.27 -16.83 -16.87
N ARG A 32 -11.05 -16.85 -18.18
CA ARG A 32 -9.75 -17.09 -18.86
C ARG A 32 -9.11 -18.42 -18.52
N GLY A 33 -9.90 -19.40 -18.07
CA GLY A 33 -9.49 -20.76 -17.78
C GLY A 33 -9.55 -21.69 -18.99
N PHE A 34 -9.11 -22.92 -18.75
CA PHE A 34 -9.19 -24.04 -19.67
C PHE A 34 -9.36 -25.35 -18.89
N LEU A 35 -9.82 -26.39 -19.58
CA LEU A 35 -9.99 -27.76 -19.13
C LEU A 35 -9.54 -28.68 -20.27
N LEU A 36 -8.63 -29.61 -19.98
CA LEU A 36 -8.08 -30.56 -20.93
C LEU A 36 -8.23 -31.97 -20.35
N THR A 37 -8.92 -32.84 -21.09
CA THR A 37 -9.29 -34.20 -20.66
C THR A 37 -9.18 -35.19 -21.82
N PRO A 38 -8.93 -36.49 -21.57
CA PRO A 38 -8.94 -37.52 -22.62
C PRO A 38 -10.36 -37.99 -22.98
N PHE A 39 -11.37 -37.43 -22.34
CA PHE A 39 -12.80 -37.67 -22.57
C PHE A 39 -13.52 -36.33 -22.73
N GLU A 40 -14.74 -36.35 -23.28
CA GLU A 40 -15.55 -35.13 -23.37
C GLU A 40 -16.08 -34.73 -21.99
N ALA A 41 -15.64 -33.58 -21.49
CA ALA A 41 -16.09 -33.02 -20.21
C ALA A 41 -17.17 -31.94 -20.41
N THR A 42 -18.02 -31.77 -19.40
CA THR A 42 -19.02 -30.69 -19.42
C THR A 42 -18.34 -29.34 -19.22
N ALA A 43 -18.68 -28.37 -20.08
CA ALA A 43 -18.15 -27.02 -19.99
C ALA A 43 -18.64 -26.32 -18.70
N PRO A 44 -17.77 -25.59 -17.96
CA PRO A 44 -18.17 -24.89 -16.75
C PRO A 44 -19.19 -23.76 -16.97
N ALA A 45 -19.20 -23.16 -18.16
CA ALA A 45 -20.16 -22.14 -18.56
C ALA A 45 -20.51 -22.29 -20.04
N GLY A 46 -21.72 -21.87 -20.42
CA GLY A 46 -22.27 -22.09 -21.76
C GLY A 46 -21.51 -21.41 -22.91
N HIS A 47 -20.73 -20.36 -22.62
CA HIS A 47 -19.94 -19.64 -23.63
C HIS A 47 -18.58 -20.28 -23.92
N TRP A 48 -18.15 -21.30 -23.16
CA TRP A 48 -16.87 -21.95 -23.37
C TRP A 48 -16.83 -22.70 -24.70
N ARG A 49 -15.71 -22.59 -25.42
CA ARG A 49 -15.49 -23.26 -26.71
C ARG A 49 -14.85 -24.63 -26.48
N ARG A 50 -15.11 -25.57 -27.39
CA ARG A 50 -14.52 -26.92 -27.39
C ARG A 50 -13.76 -27.16 -28.68
N VAL A 51 -12.55 -27.70 -28.56
CA VAL A 51 -11.67 -28.05 -29.67
C VAL A 51 -10.98 -29.37 -29.36
N ARG A 52 -10.72 -30.19 -30.38
CA ARG A 52 -9.96 -31.43 -30.23
C ARG A 52 -8.50 -31.18 -30.58
N LEU A 53 -7.59 -31.58 -29.69
CA LEU A 53 -6.14 -31.51 -29.87
C LEU A 53 -5.58 -32.93 -29.80
N GLY A 54 -5.45 -33.60 -30.95
CA GLY A 54 -5.08 -35.01 -31.01
C GLY A 54 -6.08 -35.90 -30.25
N ALA A 55 -5.60 -36.60 -29.23
CA ALA A 55 -6.41 -37.44 -28.34
C ALA A 55 -7.18 -36.66 -27.26
N TRP A 56 -6.94 -35.35 -27.13
CA TRP A 56 -7.41 -34.54 -26.01
C TRP A 56 -8.58 -33.64 -26.39
N HIS A 57 -9.49 -33.44 -25.45
CA HIS A 57 -10.60 -32.50 -25.52
C HIS A 57 -10.22 -31.23 -24.75
N LEU A 58 -9.98 -30.13 -25.47
CA LEU A 58 -9.76 -28.81 -24.88
C LEU A 58 -11.09 -28.06 -24.82
N THR A 59 -11.51 -27.70 -23.61
CA THR A 59 -12.62 -26.79 -23.35
C THR A 59 -12.07 -25.53 -22.70
N TYR A 60 -12.34 -24.34 -23.23
CA TYR A 60 -11.70 -23.11 -22.75
C TYR A 60 -12.62 -21.89 -22.78
N ASP A 61 -12.35 -20.92 -21.91
CA ASP A 61 -13.00 -19.62 -21.96
C ASP A 61 -12.48 -18.84 -23.19
N PRO A 62 -13.36 -18.50 -24.16
CA PRO A 62 -12.99 -17.79 -25.38
C PRO A 62 -12.49 -16.37 -25.17
N ARG A 63 -12.48 -15.82 -23.95
CA ARG A 63 -11.69 -14.62 -23.68
C ARG A 63 -10.19 -14.82 -23.93
N ASN A 64 -9.72 -16.07 -23.99
CA ASN A 64 -8.42 -16.43 -24.54
C ASN A 64 -8.54 -16.72 -26.05
N ALA A 65 -7.56 -16.27 -26.83
CA ALA A 65 -7.38 -16.76 -28.19
C ALA A 65 -6.72 -18.15 -28.18
N LEU A 66 -7.06 -18.99 -29.15
CA LEU A 66 -6.43 -20.29 -29.38
C LEU A 66 -5.96 -20.35 -30.83
N THR A 67 -4.69 -20.65 -31.06
CA THR A 67 -4.16 -20.87 -32.40
C THR A 67 -3.51 -22.24 -32.47
N VAL A 68 -3.87 -23.05 -33.46
CA VAL A 68 -3.34 -24.40 -33.66
C VAL A 68 -2.65 -24.46 -35.01
N ALA A 69 -1.36 -24.76 -35.02
CA ALA A 69 -0.59 -25.05 -36.22
C ALA A 69 -0.42 -26.57 -36.36
N THR A 70 -0.58 -27.11 -37.56
CA THR A 70 -0.43 -28.54 -37.84
C THR A 70 0.39 -28.76 -39.10
N ALA A 71 1.28 -29.75 -39.05
CA ALA A 71 2.11 -30.18 -40.16
C ALA A 71 1.69 -31.59 -40.64
N PRO A 72 1.96 -31.92 -41.92
CA PRO A 72 1.88 -33.30 -42.40
C PRO A 72 2.69 -34.25 -41.51
N GLY A 73 2.15 -35.44 -41.23
CA GLY A 73 2.76 -36.39 -40.30
C GLY A 73 2.26 -36.30 -38.85
N GLY A 74 1.29 -35.41 -38.58
CA GLY A 74 0.56 -35.38 -37.32
C GLY A 74 1.25 -34.63 -36.18
N VAL A 75 2.29 -33.83 -36.48
CA VAL A 75 2.93 -32.92 -35.52
C VAL A 75 2.14 -31.62 -35.45
N TRP A 76 1.83 -31.14 -34.26
CA TRP A 76 1.06 -29.92 -34.05
C TRP A 76 1.53 -29.14 -32.83
N VAL A 77 1.23 -27.84 -32.83
CA VAL A 77 1.44 -26.93 -31.71
C VAL A 77 0.17 -26.08 -31.54
N ALA A 78 -0.34 -26.01 -30.32
CA ALA A 78 -1.43 -25.15 -29.91
C ALA A 78 -0.92 -24.08 -28.94
N LEU A 79 -1.29 -22.83 -29.20
CA LEU A 79 -0.98 -21.67 -28.37
C LEU A 79 -2.30 -21.10 -27.82
N LEU A 80 -2.48 -21.16 -26.49
CA LEU A 80 -3.66 -20.63 -25.80
C LEU A 80 -3.28 -19.38 -24.99
N GLY A 81 -3.90 -18.24 -25.27
CA GLY A 81 -3.65 -16.97 -24.59
C GLY A 81 -2.83 -15.98 -25.42
N ARG A 82 -2.11 -15.08 -24.75
CA ARG A 82 -1.37 -13.99 -25.40
C ARG A 82 0.13 -14.25 -25.32
N ALA A 83 0.76 -14.45 -26.49
CA ALA A 83 2.21 -14.50 -26.64
C ALA A 83 2.65 -13.53 -27.75
N LEU A 84 3.75 -12.84 -27.52
CA LEU A 84 4.51 -12.11 -28.52
C LEU A 84 5.87 -12.79 -28.66
N ASP A 85 6.39 -12.86 -29.89
CA ASP A 85 7.76 -13.32 -30.14
C ASP A 85 8.70 -12.12 -30.01
N LEU A 86 9.68 -12.19 -29.11
CA LEU A 86 10.64 -11.08 -28.90
C LEU A 86 11.52 -10.82 -30.14
N ASN A 87 11.66 -11.79 -31.04
CA ASN A 87 12.40 -11.60 -32.30
C ASN A 87 11.54 -10.93 -33.39
N GLU A 88 10.22 -11.04 -33.30
CA GLU A 88 9.27 -10.47 -34.26
C GLU A 88 7.98 -10.01 -33.57
N LEU A 89 8.06 -8.93 -32.78
CA LEU A 89 6.95 -8.46 -31.93
C LEU A 89 5.66 -8.17 -32.71
N ALA A 90 5.80 -7.63 -33.93
CA ALA A 90 4.68 -7.33 -34.82
C ALA A 90 3.99 -8.58 -35.39
N ALA A 91 4.56 -9.78 -35.21
CA ALA A 91 3.96 -11.02 -35.68
C ALA A 91 2.57 -11.23 -35.08
N GLY A 92 1.62 -11.61 -35.94
CA GLY A 92 0.31 -12.08 -35.52
C GLY A 92 0.38 -13.48 -34.90
N ARG A 93 -0.64 -13.87 -34.14
CA ARG A 93 -0.69 -15.17 -33.44
C ARG A 93 -0.46 -16.37 -34.38
N SER A 94 -1.03 -16.33 -35.59
CA SER A 94 -0.83 -17.38 -36.60
C SER A 94 0.61 -17.52 -37.05
N ALA A 95 1.37 -16.42 -37.13
CA ALA A 95 2.78 -16.45 -37.46
C ALA A 95 3.61 -17.03 -36.31
N VAL A 96 3.31 -16.65 -35.07
CA VAL A 96 3.94 -17.22 -33.87
C VAL A 96 3.70 -18.72 -33.78
N ALA A 97 2.46 -19.19 -33.89
CA ALA A 97 2.14 -20.62 -33.85
C ALA A 97 2.84 -21.42 -34.98
N ARG A 98 2.92 -20.83 -36.18
CA ARG A 98 3.67 -21.41 -37.30
C ARG A 98 5.17 -21.50 -36.99
N SER A 99 5.77 -20.44 -36.46
CA SER A 99 7.19 -20.40 -36.07
C SER A 99 7.51 -21.48 -35.03
N LEU A 100 6.67 -21.62 -34.00
CA LEU A 100 6.80 -22.67 -32.98
C LEU A 100 6.73 -24.07 -33.60
N LEU A 101 5.79 -24.33 -34.50
CA LEU A 101 5.69 -25.63 -35.18
C LEU A 101 6.91 -25.88 -36.08
N GLN A 102 7.38 -24.87 -36.82
CA GLN A 102 8.61 -24.99 -37.62
C GLN A 102 9.81 -25.32 -36.73
N ALA A 103 9.92 -24.70 -35.56
CA ALA A 103 10.95 -25.01 -34.57
C ALA A 103 10.81 -26.45 -34.05
N ARG A 104 9.58 -26.88 -33.74
CA ARG A 104 9.28 -28.25 -33.30
C ARG A 104 9.62 -29.32 -34.33
N LEU A 105 9.45 -29.02 -35.61
CA LEU A 105 9.87 -29.90 -36.72
C LEU A 105 11.40 -29.99 -36.87
N ARG A 106 12.15 -28.95 -36.47
CA ARG A 106 13.62 -29.00 -36.43
C ARG A 106 14.16 -29.80 -35.24
N GLY A 107 13.38 -29.89 -34.16
CA GLY A 107 13.70 -30.72 -33.00
C GLY A 107 13.17 -30.14 -31.70
N ARG A 108 13.25 -30.92 -30.62
CA ARG A 108 12.76 -30.50 -29.30
C ARG A 108 13.49 -29.29 -28.76
N LEU A 109 14.82 -29.25 -28.89
CA LEU A 109 15.63 -28.14 -28.40
C LEU A 109 15.27 -26.81 -29.09
N ALA A 110 15.19 -26.81 -30.42
CA ALA A 110 14.80 -25.64 -31.19
C ALA A 110 13.40 -25.12 -30.81
N TYR A 111 12.46 -26.01 -30.51
CA TYR A 111 11.14 -25.64 -29.99
C TYR A 111 11.23 -24.96 -28.63
N LEU A 112 11.98 -25.53 -27.68
CA LEU A 112 12.14 -24.93 -26.35
C LEU A 112 12.83 -23.57 -26.42
N GLU A 113 13.84 -23.40 -27.27
CA GLU A 113 14.49 -22.10 -27.54
C GLU A 113 13.48 -21.08 -28.08
N ALA A 114 12.65 -21.48 -29.04
CA ALA A 114 11.60 -20.61 -29.58
C ALA A 114 10.54 -20.23 -28.51
N VAL A 115 10.22 -21.14 -27.58
CA VAL A 115 9.31 -20.85 -26.46
C VAL A 115 9.96 -19.88 -25.45
N ASP A 116 11.28 -19.93 -25.27
CA ASP A 116 12.00 -19.05 -24.35
C ASP A 116 12.02 -17.58 -24.81
N ASP A 117 11.93 -17.37 -26.13
CA ASP A 117 11.81 -16.06 -26.78
C ASP A 117 10.39 -15.47 -26.74
N LEU A 118 9.41 -16.23 -26.27
CA LEU A 118 8.05 -15.70 -26.11
C LEU A 118 7.93 -14.88 -24.83
N VAL A 119 7.11 -13.83 -24.91
CA VAL A 119 6.69 -13.02 -23.77
C VAL A 119 5.17 -12.90 -23.72
N GLY A 120 4.61 -13.02 -22.51
CA GLY A 120 3.18 -12.80 -22.29
C GLY A 120 2.60 -13.75 -21.26
N ARG A 121 1.37 -14.20 -21.51
CA ARG A 121 0.62 -15.06 -20.60
C ARG A 121 -0.16 -16.09 -21.41
N TYR A 122 0.41 -17.26 -21.54
CA TYR A 122 0.00 -18.28 -22.50
C TYR A 122 0.30 -19.70 -22.00
N LEU A 123 -0.31 -20.67 -22.67
CA LEU A 123 0.10 -22.07 -22.66
C LEU A 123 0.54 -22.45 -24.06
N VAL A 124 1.58 -23.27 -24.14
CA VAL A 124 1.94 -23.99 -25.36
C VAL A 124 1.72 -25.48 -25.12
N ILE A 125 1.03 -26.11 -26.06
CA ILE A 125 0.78 -27.55 -26.08
C ILE A 125 1.30 -28.06 -27.41
N ASP A 126 2.20 -29.03 -27.38
CA ASP A 126 2.66 -29.69 -28.60
C ASP A 126 2.39 -31.19 -28.54
N GLY A 127 2.16 -31.78 -29.69
CA GLY A 127 1.94 -33.22 -29.76
C GLY A 127 2.30 -33.79 -31.12
N ASP A 128 2.54 -35.08 -31.11
CA ASP A 128 2.72 -35.92 -32.29
C ASP A 128 2.17 -37.33 -31.99
N HIS A 129 2.63 -38.34 -32.71
CA HIS A 129 2.22 -39.73 -32.50
C HIS A 129 2.85 -40.38 -31.26
N THR A 130 3.86 -39.75 -30.63
CA THR A 130 4.59 -40.27 -29.47
C THR A 130 4.01 -39.80 -28.15
N GLY A 131 3.38 -38.62 -28.11
CA GLY A 131 2.75 -38.08 -26.93
C GLY A 131 2.42 -36.60 -27.04
N THR A 132 1.87 -36.05 -25.96
CA THR A 132 1.44 -34.65 -25.86
C THR A 132 2.10 -34.01 -24.66
N ARG A 133 2.62 -32.79 -24.82
CA ARG A 133 3.28 -32.04 -23.75
C ARG A 133 2.70 -30.64 -23.63
N LEU A 134 2.59 -30.17 -22.39
CA LEU A 134 2.03 -28.87 -22.06
C LEU A 134 3.01 -28.12 -21.17
N SER A 135 3.32 -26.87 -21.52
CA SER A 135 4.01 -25.94 -20.63
C SER A 135 3.33 -24.58 -20.60
N SER A 136 3.53 -23.86 -19.49
CA SER A 136 3.06 -22.50 -19.34
C SER A 136 4.13 -21.49 -19.76
N ASP A 137 3.73 -20.22 -19.86
CA ASP A 137 4.63 -19.06 -19.86
C ASP A 137 5.72 -19.12 -18.78
N ALA A 138 6.75 -18.29 -18.94
CA ALA A 138 7.98 -18.34 -18.18
C ALA A 138 7.80 -18.38 -16.66
N THR A 139 6.71 -17.83 -16.10
CA THR A 139 6.46 -17.77 -14.65
C THR A 139 5.15 -18.42 -14.21
N ALA A 140 4.54 -19.26 -15.06
CA ALA A 140 3.26 -19.93 -14.80
C ALA A 140 2.12 -18.96 -14.42
N MET A 141 2.11 -17.74 -14.98
CA MET A 141 1.03 -16.78 -14.74
C MET A 141 -0.27 -17.25 -15.36
N ARG A 142 -0.21 -18.01 -16.46
CA ARG A 142 -1.30 -18.88 -16.91
C ARG A 142 -1.19 -20.22 -16.19
N SER A 143 -1.64 -20.25 -14.94
CA SER A 143 -1.52 -21.42 -14.07
C SER A 143 -2.06 -22.71 -14.69
N VAL A 144 -1.43 -23.82 -14.32
CA VAL A 144 -1.81 -25.18 -14.74
C VAL A 144 -1.87 -26.04 -13.49
N PHE A 145 -3.00 -26.71 -13.30
CA PHE A 145 -3.21 -27.72 -12.27
C PHE A 145 -3.57 -29.03 -12.93
N TYR A 146 -3.16 -30.14 -12.34
CA TYR A 146 -3.47 -31.47 -12.86
C TYR A 146 -3.75 -32.45 -11.74
N ALA A 147 -4.55 -33.46 -12.06
CA ALA A 147 -4.88 -34.56 -11.18
C ALA A 147 -3.77 -35.63 -11.24
N ALA A 148 -3.08 -35.86 -10.12
CA ALA A 148 -2.14 -36.95 -9.92
C ALA A 148 -2.88 -38.30 -9.80
N ALA A 149 -2.14 -39.41 -9.98
CA ALA A 149 -2.73 -40.73 -9.74
C ALA A 149 -3.10 -40.87 -8.25
N PRO A 150 -4.24 -41.52 -7.91
CA PRO A 150 -5.07 -42.36 -8.77
C PRO A 150 -6.24 -41.64 -9.46
N LEU A 151 -6.36 -40.32 -9.35
CA LEU A 151 -7.50 -39.58 -9.92
C LEU A 151 -7.56 -39.69 -11.46
N PRO A 152 -8.75 -39.52 -12.08
CA PRO A 152 -8.89 -39.38 -13.53
C PRO A 152 -7.98 -38.28 -14.09
N GLN A 153 -7.52 -38.47 -15.33
CA GLN A 153 -6.59 -37.55 -15.96
C GLN A 153 -7.29 -36.26 -16.37
N VAL A 154 -7.09 -35.22 -15.57
CA VAL A 154 -7.72 -33.90 -15.73
C VAL A 154 -6.64 -32.85 -15.55
N ILE A 155 -6.58 -31.91 -16.49
CA ILE A 155 -5.69 -30.75 -16.44
C ILE A 155 -6.54 -29.50 -16.63
N ALA A 156 -6.37 -28.48 -15.81
CA ALA A 156 -7.14 -27.25 -15.93
C ALA A 156 -6.38 -26.02 -15.43
N GLY A 157 -6.86 -24.83 -15.81
CA GLY A 157 -6.30 -23.57 -15.33
C GLY A 157 -6.58 -23.27 -13.86
N HIS A 158 -7.47 -24.04 -13.22
CA HIS A 158 -8.00 -23.80 -11.88
C HIS A 158 -8.04 -25.09 -11.06
N ALA A 159 -7.46 -25.07 -9.85
CA ALA A 159 -7.41 -26.26 -8.98
C ALA A 159 -8.79 -26.81 -8.63
N GLN A 160 -9.76 -25.95 -8.30
CA GLN A 160 -11.15 -26.36 -8.01
C GLN A 160 -11.80 -27.03 -9.23
N LEU A 161 -11.51 -26.57 -10.45
CA LEU A 161 -12.06 -27.18 -11.66
C LEU A 161 -11.49 -28.60 -11.88
N VAL A 162 -10.20 -28.81 -11.62
CA VAL A 162 -9.61 -30.15 -11.61
C VAL A 162 -10.31 -31.02 -10.57
N ALA A 163 -10.44 -30.51 -9.33
CA ALA A 163 -11.05 -31.25 -8.24
C ALA A 163 -12.50 -31.66 -8.53
N ASP A 164 -13.31 -30.74 -9.06
CA ASP A 164 -14.72 -30.98 -9.41
C ASP A 164 -14.86 -32.08 -10.48
N VAL A 165 -14.03 -32.03 -11.52
CA VAL A 165 -14.10 -32.98 -12.65
C VAL A 165 -13.45 -34.33 -12.31
N ALA A 166 -12.37 -34.32 -11.54
CA ALA A 166 -11.64 -35.53 -11.15
C ALA A 166 -12.26 -36.24 -9.92
N GLY A 167 -13.14 -35.56 -9.18
CA GLY A 167 -13.72 -36.08 -7.93
C GLY A 167 -12.75 -36.06 -6.75
N ALA A 168 -11.88 -35.05 -6.68
CA ALA A 168 -10.85 -34.95 -5.65
C ALA A 168 -11.45 -34.58 -4.27
N GLY A 169 -10.92 -35.22 -3.22
CA GLY A 169 -11.22 -34.89 -1.83
C GLY A 169 -10.43 -33.67 -1.34
N ARG A 170 -10.53 -33.38 -0.03
CA ARG A 170 -9.73 -32.32 0.63
C ARG A 170 -8.34 -32.84 0.98
N SER A 171 -7.30 -32.03 0.78
CA SER A 171 -5.94 -32.34 1.25
C SER A 171 -5.74 -31.90 2.71
N ALA A 172 -4.57 -32.21 3.28
CA ALA A 172 -4.14 -31.70 4.58
C ALA A 172 -4.07 -30.15 4.61
N PHE A 173 -3.86 -29.53 3.45
CA PHE A 173 -3.76 -28.07 3.29
C PHE A 173 -5.12 -27.37 3.11
N ALA A 174 -6.23 -28.12 3.18
CA ALA A 174 -7.57 -27.60 2.94
C ALA A 174 -8.16 -26.82 4.13
N ALA A 175 -7.52 -26.86 5.30
CA ALA A 175 -8.06 -26.26 6.51
C ALA A 175 -8.20 -24.73 6.36
N ALA A 176 -9.37 -24.21 6.73
CA ALA A 176 -9.59 -22.77 6.75
C ALA A 176 -8.66 -22.15 7.80
N GLY A 177 -7.75 -21.28 7.36
CA GLY A 177 -6.77 -20.64 8.27
C GLY A 177 -5.37 -21.26 8.24
N TRP A 178 -5.14 -22.36 7.50
CA TRP A 178 -3.84 -23.05 7.42
C TRP A 178 -2.65 -22.08 7.23
N LEU A 179 -2.77 -21.16 6.27
CA LEU A 179 -1.74 -20.14 6.00
C LEU A 179 -1.41 -19.28 7.23
N THR A 180 -2.43 -18.88 8.01
CA THR A 180 -2.27 -18.03 9.20
C THR A 180 -1.63 -18.79 10.35
N GLU A 181 -2.03 -20.05 10.54
CA GLU A 181 -1.49 -20.96 11.55
C GLU A 181 -0.01 -21.24 11.33
N HIS A 182 0.40 -21.42 10.08
CA HIS A 182 1.79 -21.69 9.70
C HIS A 182 2.63 -20.42 9.48
N GLY A 183 1.97 -19.25 9.44
CA GLY A 183 2.62 -17.98 9.08
C GLY A 183 3.17 -18.00 7.65
N ALA A 184 2.49 -18.75 6.76
CA ALA A 184 2.87 -18.99 5.37
C ALA A 184 2.21 -17.98 4.43
N TYR A 185 2.92 -17.60 3.37
CA TYR A 185 2.37 -16.70 2.35
C TYR A 185 1.64 -17.42 1.22
N CYS A 186 1.86 -18.72 1.01
CA CYS A 186 1.11 -19.59 0.09
C CYS A 186 1.21 -21.05 0.58
N LEU A 187 0.63 -21.99 -0.17
CA LEU A 187 0.78 -23.42 0.10
C LEU A 187 2.20 -23.91 -0.27
N PRO A 188 2.70 -24.97 0.37
CA PRO A 188 4.05 -25.47 0.17
C PRO A 188 4.21 -26.24 -1.14
N GLY A 189 5.43 -26.24 -1.67
CA GLY A 189 5.78 -26.95 -2.89
C GLY A 189 4.77 -26.72 -4.02
N ARG A 190 4.12 -27.82 -4.42
CA ARG A 190 3.12 -27.89 -5.50
C ARG A 190 1.68 -28.12 -5.00
N ALA A 191 1.47 -28.03 -3.68
CA ALA A 191 0.24 -28.43 -3.03
C ALA A 191 -0.95 -27.53 -3.36
N THR A 192 -2.14 -28.12 -3.33
CA THR A 192 -3.43 -27.43 -3.38
C THR A 192 -4.31 -27.84 -2.19
N PRO A 193 -5.44 -27.18 -1.93
CA PRO A 193 -6.44 -27.63 -0.96
C PRO A 193 -7.13 -28.97 -1.30
N PHE A 194 -6.85 -29.57 -2.47
CA PHE A 194 -7.49 -30.80 -2.91
C PHE A 194 -6.46 -31.93 -2.96
N ALA A 195 -6.85 -33.09 -2.43
CA ALA A 195 -5.99 -34.28 -2.43
C ALA A 195 -5.71 -34.69 -3.87
N ASP A 196 -4.44 -35.04 -4.16
CA ASP A 196 -3.98 -35.47 -5.48
C ASP A 196 -4.23 -34.46 -6.63
N VAL A 197 -4.50 -33.19 -6.33
CA VAL A 197 -4.48 -32.10 -7.30
C VAL A 197 -3.26 -31.24 -7.01
N VAL A 198 -2.38 -31.13 -7.99
CA VAL A 198 -1.10 -30.43 -7.84
C VAL A 198 -0.93 -29.36 -8.91
N GLN A 199 -0.11 -28.37 -8.62
CA GLN A 199 0.23 -27.29 -9.54
C GLN A 199 1.48 -27.64 -10.36
N LEU A 200 1.42 -27.46 -11.68
CA LEU A 200 2.61 -27.47 -12.53
C LEU A 200 3.34 -26.13 -12.35
N THR A 201 4.60 -26.18 -11.93
CA THR A 201 5.41 -25.00 -11.63
C THR A 201 6.14 -24.48 -12.88
N PRO A 202 6.60 -23.22 -12.87
CA PRO A 202 7.35 -22.65 -13.98
C PRO A 202 8.56 -23.49 -14.37
N ASN A 203 9.02 -23.30 -15.60
CA ASN A 203 10.22 -23.97 -16.14
C ASN A 203 10.13 -25.50 -16.20
N THR A 204 8.93 -26.05 -16.07
CA THR A 204 8.62 -27.46 -16.31
C THR A 204 7.54 -27.61 -17.37
N GLU A 205 7.43 -28.81 -17.92
CA GLU A 205 6.35 -29.26 -18.78
C GLU A 205 5.74 -30.55 -18.26
N LEU A 206 4.45 -30.74 -18.53
CA LEU A 206 3.71 -31.95 -18.21
C LEU A 206 3.57 -32.79 -19.47
N GLU A 207 4.05 -34.03 -19.43
CA GLU A 207 3.72 -35.06 -20.40
C GLU A 207 2.35 -35.64 -20.07
N LEU A 208 1.37 -35.35 -20.93
CA LEU A 208 -0.03 -35.49 -20.55
C LEU A 208 -0.41 -36.94 -20.32
N GLU A 209 0.05 -37.87 -21.16
CA GLU A 209 -0.28 -39.30 -21.11
C GLU A 209 0.25 -39.97 -19.83
N THR A 210 1.51 -39.68 -19.47
CA THR A 210 2.20 -40.30 -18.32
C THR A 210 2.02 -39.52 -17.01
N ARG A 211 1.63 -38.24 -17.10
CA ARG A 211 1.65 -37.24 -16.02
C ARG A 211 3.06 -36.97 -15.48
N GLY A 212 4.09 -37.28 -16.27
CA GLY A 212 5.47 -36.98 -15.94
C GLY A 212 5.76 -35.47 -16.06
N VAL A 213 6.47 -34.93 -15.08
CA VAL A 213 6.96 -33.54 -15.11
C VAL A 213 8.41 -33.54 -15.55
N HIS A 214 8.74 -32.69 -16.52
CA HIS A 214 10.09 -32.58 -17.08
C HIS A 214 10.55 -31.13 -17.03
N ARG A 215 11.79 -30.88 -16.63
CA ARG A 215 12.37 -29.54 -16.68
C ARG A 215 12.60 -29.12 -18.14
N VAL A 216 12.20 -27.89 -18.46
CA VAL A 216 12.44 -27.27 -19.77
C VAL A 216 13.41 -26.09 -19.70
N TYR A 217 13.62 -25.50 -18.53
CA TYR A 217 14.54 -24.37 -18.32
C TYR A 217 15.04 -24.38 -16.87
N PRO A 218 16.21 -23.82 -16.51
CA PRO A 218 17.31 -23.55 -17.42
C PRO A 218 17.87 -24.86 -17.98
N ARG A 219 18.49 -24.77 -19.15
CA ARG A 219 19.19 -25.89 -19.79
C ARG A 219 20.70 -25.70 -19.75
N ASP A 220 21.13 -24.44 -19.81
CA ASP A 220 22.52 -24.00 -19.75
C ASP A 220 22.67 -22.87 -18.74
N ALA A 221 23.90 -22.62 -18.27
CA ALA A 221 24.23 -21.49 -17.42
C ALA A 221 23.83 -20.15 -18.08
N PRO A 222 23.41 -19.14 -17.30
CA PRO A 222 23.07 -17.85 -17.88
C PRO A 222 24.33 -17.20 -18.44
N THR A 223 24.23 -16.62 -19.64
CA THR A 223 25.35 -15.88 -20.24
C THR A 223 25.67 -14.65 -19.37
N PRO A 224 26.91 -14.50 -18.86
CA PRO A 224 27.29 -13.32 -18.09
C PRO A 224 27.14 -12.04 -18.93
N VAL A 225 26.50 -11.03 -18.36
CA VAL A 225 26.26 -9.74 -19.02
C VAL A 225 26.50 -8.60 -18.03
N SER A 226 27.05 -7.47 -18.50
CA SER A 226 27.21 -6.30 -17.64
C SER A 226 25.85 -5.66 -17.33
N ALA A 227 25.77 -4.86 -16.27
CA ALA A 227 24.53 -4.15 -15.96
C ALA A 227 24.14 -3.17 -17.08
N ASP A 228 25.12 -2.52 -17.72
CA ASP A 228 24.89 -1.53 -18.77
C ASP A 228 24.40 -2.19 -20.08
N ASP A 229 25.03 -3.30 -20.48
CA ASP A 229 24.59 -4.06 -21.67
C ASP A 229 23.18 -4.62 -21.46
N ALA A 230 22.89 -5.13 -20.25
CA ALA A 230 21.55 -5.59 -19.90
C ALA A 230 20.52 -4.44 -19.95
N VAL A 231 20.88 -3.22 -19.52
CA VAL A 231 20.01 -2.04 -19.64
C VAL A 231 19.73 -1.70 -21.10
N GLU A 232 20.76 -1.74 -21.96
CA GLU A 232 20.60 -1.42 -23.37
C GLU A 232 19.64 -2.38 -24.07
N GLU A 233 19.84 -3.70 -23.89
CA GLU A 233 18.97 -4.71 -24.49
C GLU A 233 17.56 -4.68 -23.91
N LEU A 234 17.43 -4.66 -22.57
CA LEU A 234 16.12 -4.63 -21.92
C LEU A 234 15.33 -3.36 -22.26
N ARG A 235 15.99 -2.20 -22.38
CA ARG A 235 15.30 -0.97 -22.81
C ARG A 235 14.60 -1.16 -24.15
N VAL A 236 15.28 -1.79 -25.11
CA VAL A 236 14.71 -2.05 -26.44
C VAL A 236 13.59 -3.07 -26.36
N LEU A 237 13.83 -4.22 -25.70
CA LEU A 237 12.84 -5.29 -25.59
C LEU A 237 11.57 -4.82 -24.88
N LEU A 238 11.70 -4.16 -23.72
CA LEU A 238 10.54 -3.76 -22.91
C LEU A 238 9.73 -2.64 -23.57
N ARG A 239 10.39 -1.63 -24.13
CA ARG A 239 9.70 -0.50 -24.79
C ARG A 239 8.95 -0.97 -26.05
N SER A 240 9.62 -1.76 -26.89
CA SER A 240 9.03 -2.23 -28.16
C SER A 240 7.82 -3.14 -27.91
N GLN A 241 7.85 -3.95 -26.84
CA GLN A 241 6.69 -4.73 -26.41
C GLN A 241 5.49 -3.84 -26.09
N VAL A 242 5.69 -2.80 -25.28
CA VAL A 242 4.60 -1.92 -24.85
C VAL A 242 4.04 -1.09 -26.01
N GLU A 243 4.91 -0.62 -26.91
CA GLU A 243 4.51 0.04 -28.15
C GLU A 243 3.63 -0.88 -29.01
N GLU A 244 4.04 -2.13 -29.22
CA GLU A 244 3.27 -3.09 -29.99
C GLU A 244 1.96 -3.49 -29.30
N LEU A 245 1.94 -3.62 -27.96
CA LEU A 245 0.70 -3.90 -27.24
C LEU A 245 -0.30 -2.74 -27.36
N ALA A 246 0.18 -1.50 -27.34
CA ALA A 246 -0.65 -0.31 -27.46
C ALA A 246 -1.34 -0.19 -28.83
N THR A 247 -0.74 -0.74 -29.90
CA THR A 247 -1.40 -0.79 -31.23
C THR A 247 -2.53 -1.81 -31.28
N ARG A 248 -2.48 -2.85 -30.44
CA ARG A 248 -3.42 -3.97 -30.45
C ARG A 248 -4.59 -3.78 -29.48
N THR A 249 -4.37 -3.13 -28.35
CA THR A 249 -5.39 -2.98 -27.31
C THR A 249 -5.10 -1.78 -26.41
N PRO A 250 -6.13 -1.07 -25.91
CA PRO A 250 -5.93 -0.04 -24.90
C PRO A 250 -5.25 -0.61 -23.66
N LEU A 251 -4.33 0.15 -23.07
CA LEU A 251 -3.53 -0.30 -21.94
C LEU A 251 -3.96 0.39 -20.65
N MET A 252 -3.70 -0.29 -19.54
CA MET A 252 -3.71 0.32 -18.22
C MET A 252 -2.64 -0.26 -17.30
N THR A 253 -2.20 0.51 -16.31
CA THR A 253 -1.22 0.04 -15.31
C THR A 253 -1.41 0.72 -13.96
N SER A 254 -1.08 0.00 -12.88
CA SER A 254 -1.10 0.56 -11.53
C SER A 254 0.15 1.39 -11.23
N LEU A 255 0.00 2.52 -10.53
CA LEU A 255 1.09 3.34 -9.99
C LEU A 255 1.21 3.18 -8.47
N THR A 256 2.46 3.10 -8.00
CA THR A 256 2.80 3.03 -6.57
C THR A 256 4.07 3.85 -6.29
N ALA A 257 4.49 3.95 -5.04
CA ALA A 257 5.77 4.57 -4.67
C ALA A 257 6.98 3.66 -4.96
N GLY A 258 6.73 2.41 -5.34
CA GLY A 258 7.74 1.39 -5.58
C GLY A 258 8.55 1.58 -6.85
N GLN A 259 9.72 0.92 -6.89
CA GLN A 259 10.61 0.94 -8.05
C GLN A 259 10.02 0.20 -9.25
N ASP A 260 9.26 -0.86 -9.02
CA ASP A 260 8.79 -1.77 -10.08
C ASP A 260 7.66 -1.13 -10.91
N SER A 261 6.71 -0.49 -10.21
CA SER A 261 5.66 0.31 -10.86
C SER A 261 6.25 1.50 -11.60
N ARG A 262 7.29 2.14 -11.05
CA ARG A 262 8.01 3.22 -11.72
C ARG A 262 8.77 2.77 -12.95
N THR A 263 9.38 1.58 -12.90
CA THR A 263 10.05 1.00 -14.08
C THR A 263 9.02 0.69 -15.16
N THR A 264 7.87 0.12 -14.79
CA THR A 264 6.76 -0.11 -15.72
C THR A 264 6.25 1.21 -16.32
N LEU A 265 6.09 2.26 -15.52
CA LEU A 265 5.76 3.61 -15.98
C LEU A 265 6.80 4.14 -16.98
N ALA A 266 8.09 3.97 -16.69
CA ALA A 266 9.18 4.38 -17.58
C ALA A 266 9.08 3.69 -18.96
N VAL A 267 8.76 2.40 -18.99
CA VAL A 267 8.56 1.63 -20.23
C VAL A 267 7.38 2.18 -21.05
N THR A 268 6.35 2.72 -20.40
CA THR A 268 5.19 3.31 -21.10
C THR A 268 5.44 4.69 -21.71
N ARG A 269 6.62 5.30 -21.55
CA ARG A 269 6.87 6.71 -21.93
C ARG A 269 6.41 7.08 -23.33
N SER A 270 6.70 6.26 -24.34
CA SER A 270 6.36 6.55 -25.75
C SER A 270 4.86 6.47 -26.05
N VAL A 271 4.07 5.83 -25.17
CA VAL A 271 2.63 5.62 -25.37
C VAL A 271 1.78 6.15 -24.20
N HIS A 272 2.38 6.85 -23.24
CA HIS A 272 1.75 7.21 -21.96
C HIS A 272 0.41 7.95 -22.10
N GLU A 273 0.25 8.77 -23.15
CA GLU A 273 -1.00 9.49 -23.44
C GLU A 273 -2.18 8.56 -23.75
N SER A 274 -1.93 7.33 -24.18
CA SER A 274 -2.94 6.31 -24.48
C SER A 274 -3.20 5.33 -23.33
N VAL A 275 -2.34 5.37 -22.29
CA VAL A 275 -2.40 4.44 -21.15
C VAL A 275 -3.22 5.06 -20.03
N ARG A 276 -4.16 4.27 -19.50
CA ARG A 276 -4.84 4.63 -18.25
C ARG A 276 -4.00 4.18 -17.06
N TYR A 277 -3.70 5.10 -16.16
CA TYR A 277 -3.03 4.83 -14.91
C TYR A 277 -4.05 4.74 -13.79
N PHE A 278 -3.77 3.93 -12.78
CA PHE A 278 -4.59 3.94 -11.59
C PHE A 278 -3.78 3.63 -10.34
N THR A 279 -4.32 4.00 -9.19
CA THR A 279 -3.84 3.51 -7.90
C THR A 279 -5.07 3.21 -7.06
N TYR A 280 -5.02 2.18 -6.21
CA TYR A 280 -6.20 1.84 -5.42
C TYR A 280 -6.12 2.41 -4.01
N SER A 281 -7.28 2.68 -3.43
CA SER A 281 -7.48 3.01 -2.04
C SER A 281 -8.51 2.04 -1.46
N LEU A 282 -8.09 1.15 -0.56
CA LEU A 282 -8.92 0.38 0.35
C LEU A 282 -9.74 1.32 1.27
N ARG A 283 -11.05 1.38 1.09
CA ARG A 283 -11.98 2.06 2.00
C ARG A 283 -11.86 1.46 3.41
N TYR A 284 -11.61 2.34 4.39
CA TYR A 284 -11.79 2.17 5.85
C TYR A 284 -11.08 1.00 6.56
N GLY A 285 -10.43 1.30 7.69
CA GLY A 285 -9.90 0.33 8.65
C GLY A 285 -8.52 -0.25 8.31
N ALA A 286 -8.31 -0.79 7.11
CA ALA A 286 -7.06 -1.47 6.74
C ALA A 286 -5.92 -0.54 6.25
N HIS A 287 -6.24 0.70 5.91
CA HIS A 287 -5.27 1.69 5.42
C HIS A 287 -4.47 2.42 6.48
N VAL A 288 -5.06 2.57 7.66
CA VAL A 288 -4.59 3.54 8.65
C VAL A 288 -3.31 3.07 9.36
N ASP A 289 -3.03 1.77 9.26
CA ASP A 289 -1.85 1.13 9.84
C ASP A 289 -0.80 0.73 8.78
N ASN A 290 -1.04 1.01 7.48
CA ASN A 290 -0.11 0.67 6.39
C ASN A 290 0.48 1.93 5.73
N ALA A 291 1.51 2.50 6.37
CA ALA A 291 2.27 3.65 5.86
C ALA A 291 2.82 3.45 4.43
N GLY A 292 3.01 2.20 3.98
CA GLY A 292 3.37 1.89 2.61
C GLY A 292 2.26 2.24 1.63
N HIS A 293 1.01 1.90 1.93
CA HIS A 293 -0.14 2.19 1.07
C HIS A 293 -0.42 3.70 0.95
N ALA A 294 -0.39 4.42 2.06
CA ALA A 294 -0.57 5.87 2.05
C ALA A 294 0.52 6.57 1.21
N ARG A 295 1.76 6.06 1.30
CA ARG A 295 2.87 6.51 0.47
C ARG A 295 2.62 6.20 -1.00
N ASP A 296 2.15 5.01 -1.34
CA ASP A 296 1.82 4.64 -2.71
C ASP A 296 0.79 5.59 -3.32
N LEU A 297 -0.31 5.88 -2.62
CA LEU A 297 -1.34 6.81 -3.07
C LEU A 297 -0.78 8.23 -3.26
N THR A 298 0.01 8.71 -2.30
CA THR A 298 0.62 10.06 -2.35
C THR A 298 1.58 10.19 -3.53
N THR A 299 2.50 9.23 -3.68
CA THR A 299 3.50 9.25 -4.75
C THR A 299 2.87 9.02 -6.12
N ALA A 300 1.88 8.13 -6.23
CA ALA A 300 1.16 7.90 -7.47
C ALA A 300 0.43 9.17 -7.95
N ARG A 301 -0.24 9.89 -7.04
CA ARG A 301 -0.85 11.20 -7.35
C ARG A 301 0.19 12.23 -7.78
N ALA A 302 1.28 12.35 -7.04
CA ALA A 302 2.34 13.30 -7.39
C ALA A 302 3.00 12.99 -8.75
N LEU A 303 3.21 11.71 -9.08
CA LEU A 303 3.70 11.27 -10.39
C LEU A 303 2.67 11.58 -11.48
N ALA A 304 1.41 11.23 -11.26
CA ALA A 304 0.33 11.47 -12.21
C ALA A 304 0.14 12.97 -12.51
N ASP A 305 0.10 13.81 -11.48
CA ASP A 305 -0.05 15.25 -11.61
C ASP A 305 1.17 15.87 -12.30
N GLY A 306 2.38 15.49 -11.88
CA GLY A 306 3.63 16.03 -12.42
C GLY A 306 3.88 15.66 -13.88
N LEU A 307 3.37 14.52 -14.34
CA LEU A 307 3.52 14.02 -15.71
C LEU A 307 2.24 14.14 -16.54
N ARG A 308 1.14 14.67 -15.97
CA ARG A 308 -0.18 14.82 -16.59
C ARG A 308 -0.75 13.49 -17.13
N LEU A 309 -0.66 12.43 -16.34
CA LEU A 309 -1.16 11.10 -16.71
C LEU A 309 -2.69 10.99 -16.55
N ASP A 310 -3.37 10.22 -17.41
CA ASP A 310 -4.78 9.81 -17.22
C ASP A 310 -4.86 8.85 -16.02
N HIS A 311 -5.00 9.40 -14.81
CA HIS A 311 -4.90 8.64 -13.57
C HIS A 311 -6.21 8.63 -12.76
N GLN A 312 -6.66 7.43 -12.38
CA GLN A 312 -7.84 7.21 -11.53
C GLN A 312 -7.46 6.63 -10.17
N VAL A 313 -8.12 7.09 -9.10
CA VAL A 313 -8.07 6.42 -7.79
C VAL A 313 -9.21 5.43 -7.69
N VAL A 314 -8.89 4.13 -7.61
CA VAL A 314 -9.86 3.03 -7.48
C VAL A 314 -10.20 2.80 -6.02
N THR A 315 -11.46 2.95 -5.64
CA THR A 315 -11.88 2.72 -4.24
C THR A 315 -12.27 1.26 -4.02
N VAL A 316 -11.59 0.54 -3.14
CA VAL A 316 -11.93 -0.86 -2.81
C VAL A 316 -12.63 -0.92 -1.47
N ALA A 317 -13.90 -1.33 -1.45
CA ALA A 317 -14.78 -1.35 -0.27
C ALA A 317 -14.38 -2.38 0.82
N GLY A 318 -13.31 -3.14 0.62
CA GLY A 318 -12.80 -4.16 1.54
C GLY A 318 -13.55 -5.49 1.43
N LYS A 319 -14.86 -5.49 1.67
CA LYS A 319 -15.72 -6.68 1.52
C LYS A 319 -16.45 -6.67 0.17
N VAL A 320 -16.65 -7.87 -0.38
CA VAL A 320 -17.49 -8.09 -1.56
C VAL A 320 -18.89 -8.43 -1.05
N ASP A 321 -19.85 -7.53 -1.22
CA ASP A 321 -21.19 -7.67 -0.62
C ASP A 321 -22.05 -8.70 -1.37
N ASP A 322 -21.93 -8.75 -2.70
CA ASP A 322 -22.67 -9.68 -3.55
C ASP A 322 -22.29 -11.15 -3.27
N ALA A 323 -23.28 -11.96 -2.91
CA ALA A 323 -23.07 -13.36 -2.54
C ALA A 323 -22.72 -14.25 -3.74
N ALA A 324 -23.30 -13.98 -4.92
CA ALA A 324 -23.05 -14.76 -6.13
C ALA A 324 -21.63 -14.49 -6.65
N LEU A 325 -21.20 -13.22 -6.67
CA LEU A 325 -19.83 -12.87 -7.01
C LEU A 325 -18.84 -13.49 -6.03
N ARG A 326 -19.11 -13.44 -4.71
CA ARG A 326 -18.25 -14.11 -3.70
C ARG A 326 -18.12 -15.61 -3.95
N SER A 327 -19.20 -16.28 -4.35
CA SER A 327 -19.20 -17.70 -4.68
C SER A 327 -18.31 -18.00 -5.88
N VAL A 328 -18.45 -17.22 -6.97
CA VAL A 328 -17.60 -17.34 -8.16
C VAL A 328 -16.13 -17.10 -7.83
N MET A 329 -15.81 -16.03 -7.11
CA MET A 329 -14.43 -15.72 -6.69
C MET A 329 -13.82 -16.82 -5.81
N ALA A 330 -14.64 -17.50 -5.00
CA ALA A 330 -14.19 -18.61 -4.18
C ALA A 330 -13.81 -19.85 -4.98
N ARG A 331 -14.49 -20.09 -6.11
CA ARG A 331 -14.15 -21.18 -7.03
C ARG A 331 -12.95 -20.83 -7.91
N ASN A 332 -12.86 -19.57 -8.37
CA ASN A 332 -11.79 -19.13 -9.29
C ASN A 332 -10.40 -19.09 -8.65
N SER A 333 -10.28 -18.92 -7.34
CA SER A 333 -8.98 -18.98 -6.69
C SER A 333 -9.05 -19.67 -5.33
N GLN A 334 -8.19 -20.68 -5.19
CA GLN A 334 -7.99 -21.44 -3.95
C GLN A 334 -7.42 -20.59 -2.81
N ARG A 335 -7.05 -19.34 -3.09
CA ARG A 335 -6.46 -18.42 -2.13
C ARG A 335 -7.16 -17.08 -2.17
N ILE A 336 -7.24 -16.46 -0.99
CA ILE A 336 -7.70 -15.09 -0.81
C ILE A 336 -6.47 -14.19 -0.67
N HIS A 337 -6.22 -13.33 -1.66
CA HIS A 337 -5.21 -12.27 -1.55
C HIS A 337 -5.87 -10.94 -1.23
N ASN A 338 -6.73 -10.44 -2.12
CA ASN A 338 -7.56 -9.27 -1.93
C ASN A 338 -8.79 -9.29 -2.87
N ARG A 339 -9.81 -10.07 -2.51
CA ARG A 339 -11.07 -10.13 -3.27
C ARG A 339 -11.76 -8.76 -3.41
N GLY A 340 -11.65 -7.88 -2.41
CA GLY A 340 -12.19 -6.53 -2.51
C GLY A 340 -11.55 -5.74 -3.66
N LEU A 341 -10.24 -5.88 -3.86
CA LEU A 341 -9.53 -5.26 -4.97
C LEU A 341 -9.89 -5.88 -6.32
N ALA A 342 -9.95 -7.21 -6.41
CA ALA A 342 -10.37 -7.88 -7.65
C ALA A 342 -11.82 -7.53 -8.05
N ALA A 343 -12.72 -7.38 -7.07
CA ALA A 343 -14.08 -6.87 -7.32
C ALA A 343 -14.06 -5.39 -7.76
N ALA A 344 -13.25 -4.54 -7.12
CA ALA A 344 -13.11 -3.15 -7.55
C ALA A 344 -12.53 -3.02 -8.97
N TYR A 345 -11.63 -3.92 -9.39
CA TYR A 345 -11.18 -3.97 -10.77
C TYR A 345 -12.31 -4.27 -11.76
N LEU A 346 -13.29 -5.07 -11.37
CA LEU A 346 -14.45 -5.37 -12.20
C LEU A 346 -15.41 -4.17 -12.29
N THR A 347 -15.61 -3.45 -11.18
CA THR A 347 -16.67 -2.42 -11.08
C THR A 347 -16.20 -0.99 -11.33
N GLU A 348 -14.94 -0.67 -11.04
CA GLU A 348 -14.40 0.70 -11.07
C GLU A 348 -13.49 0.98 -12.28
N LEU A 349 -12.96 -0.08 -12.92
CA LEU A 349 -12.02 0.05 -14.05
C LEU A 349 -12.66 -0.40 -15.37
N PRO A 350 -12.24 0.20 -16.50
CA PRO A 350 -12.74 -0.16 -17.82
C PRO A 350 -12.26 -1.57 -18.23
N ILE A 351 -13.21 -2.46 -18.58
CA ILE A 351 -12.97 -3.89 -18.86
C ILE A 351 -12.38 -4.18 -20.26
N ASP A 352 -12.25 -3.16 -21.11
CA ASP A 352 -11.76 -3.24 -22.49
C ASP A 352 -10.24 -3.06 -22.62
N ARG A 353 -9.52 -3.06 -21.49
CA ARG A 353 -8.09 -2.76 -21.43
C ARG A 353 -7.25 -3.97 -21.01
N LEU A 354 -6.02 -4.01 -21.52
CA LEU A 354 -4.98 -4.93 -21.04
C LEU A 354 -4.27 -4.30 -19.84
N HIS A 355 -4.23 -5.03 -18.73
CA HIS A 355 -3.55 -4.60 -17.52
C HIS A 355 -2.07 -4.98 -17.57
N LEU A 356 -1.20 -3.99 -17.73
CA LEU A 356 0.24 -4.14 -17.53
C LEU A 356 0.54 -4.23 -16.03
N ARG A 357 1.12 -5.35 -15.60
CA ARG A 357 1.38 -5.62 -14.18
C ARG A 357 2.86 -5.43 -13.84
N SER A 358 3.12 -4.72 -12.76
CA SER A 358 4.47 -4.41 -12.26
C SER A 358 4.99 -5.48 -11.28
N ASN A 359 4.92 -6.76 -11.66
CA ASN A 359 5.42 -7.88 -10.86
C ASN A 359 6.59 -8.59 -11.56
N LEU A 360 7.20 -9.58 -10.90
CA LEU A 360 8.31 -10.43 -11.39
C LEU A 360 9.70 -9.76 -11.40
N PHE A 361 9.79 -8.46 -11.12
CA PHE A 361 11.05 -7.70 -11.01
C PHE A 361 11.97 -8.25 -9.90
N GLU A 362 11.43 -8.90 -8.89
CA GLU A 362 12.16 -9.52 -7.79
C GLU A 362 13.08 -10.67 -8.23
N ILE A 363 12.73 -11.39 -9.31
CA ILE A 363 13.54 -12.50 -9.84
C ILE A 363 14.93 -11.98 -10.24
N GLY A 364 15.00 -10.84 -10.92
CA GLY A 364 16.27 -10.21 -11.32
C GLY A 364 17.01 -9.44 -10.21
N ARG A 365 16.50 -9.39 -8.97
CA ARG A 365 17.07 -8.56 -7.87
C ARG A 365 17.68 -9.37 -6.72
N ALA A 366 17.90 -10.66 -6.93
CA ALA A 366 18.46 -11.56 -5.93
C ALA A 366 17.73 -11.45 -4.58
N ARG A 367 16.39 -11.57 -4.59
CA ARG A 367 15.50 -11.19 -3.47
C ARG A 367 15.90 -11.78 -2.12
N HIS A 368 16.35 -13.03 -2.11
CA HIS A 368 16.74 -13.73 -0.89
C HIS A 368 18.16 -13.33 -0.46
N ARG A 369 19.11 -13.23 -1.40
CA ARG A 369 20.50 -12.83 -1.13
C ARG A 369 20.64 -11.37 -0.69
N SER A 370 19.77 -10.48 -1.17
CA SER A 370 19.71 -9.08 -0.72
C SER A 370 19.23 -8.94 0.73
N GLN A 371 18.46 -9.90 1.26
CA GLN A 371 18.08 -9.91 2.69
C GLN A 371 19.20 -10.46 3.58
N ARG A 372 19.85 -11.53 3.11
CA ARG A 372 20.90 -12.23 3.83
C ARG A 372 21.86 -12.81 2.79
N ARG A 373 23.08 -12.30 2.78
CA ARG A 373 24.09 -12.61 1.77
C ARG A 373 24.47 -14.09 1.80
N GLU A 374 24.96 -14.52 2.96
CA GLU A 374 25.32 -15.91 3.21
C GLU A 374 24.11 -16.67 3.71
N ARG A 375 23.68 -17.68 2.94
CA ARG A 375 22.56 -18.55 3.26
C ARG A 375 23.02 -20.00 3.20
N PRO A 376 22.41 -20.89 3.99
CA PRO A 376 22.68 -22.32 3.89
C PRO A 376 22.31 -22.85 2.50
N GLU A 377 22.71 -24.08 2.22
CA GLU A 377 22.18 -24.84 1.09
C GLU A 377 20.64 -24.87 1.13
N LEU A 378 20.01 -24.78 -0.03
CA LEU A 378 18.55 -24.70 -0.14
C LEU A 378 17.92 -26.09 -0.15
N THR A 379 17.86 -26.73 1.02
CA THR A 379 17.17 -28.01 1.22
C THR A 379 15.65 -27.83 1.35
N PRO A 380 14.83 -28.90 1.24
CA PRO A 380 13.39 -28.83 1.50
C PRO A 380 13.03 -28.22 2.87
N GLU A 381 13.82 -28.47 3.92
CA GLU A 381 13.64 -27.88 5.24
C GLU A 381 13.92 -26.38 5.24
N VAL A 382 14.92 -25.93 4.47
CA VAL A 382 15.22 -24.50 4.31
C VAL A 382 14.12 -23.82 3.49
N MET A 383 13.59 -24.47 2.45
CA MET A 383 12.42 -23.98 1.71
C MET A 383 11.19 -23.84 2.61
N ALA A 384 10.91 -24.85 3.44
CA ALA A 384 9.86 -24.84 4.46
C ALA A 384 10.06 -23.67 5.44
N GLY A 385 11.28 -23.45 5.92
CA GLY A 385 11.61 -22.34 6.81
C GLY A 385 11.52 -20.94 6.17
N ILE A 386 11.68 -20.82 4.85
CA ILE A 386 11.43 -19.57 4.12
C ILE A 386 9.93 -19.29 4.00
N LEU A 387 9.13 -20.33 3.79
CA LEU A 387 7.68 -20.22 3.64
C LEU A 387 6.96 -20.01 4.98
N CYS A 388 7.18 -20.90 5.94
CA CYS A 388 6.43 -21.04 7.18
C CYS A 388 7.18 -20.43 8.36
N LYS A 389 6.74 -19.26 8.83
CA LYS A 389 7.40 -18.54 9.93
C LYS A 389 7.14 -19.12 11.33
N LYS A 390 6.02 -19.83 11.50
CA LYS A 390 5.59 -20.36 12.82
C LYS A 390 5.92 -21.84 13.00
N THR A 391 5.89 -22.60 11.91
CA THR A 391 6.11 -24.05 11.89
C THR A 391 7.11 -24.44 10.78
N PRO A 392 8.38 -23.96 10.86
CA PRO A 392 9.37 -24.15 9.79
C PRO A 392 9.83 -25.60 9.60
N ALA A 393 9.51 -26.51 10.52
CA ALA A 393 9.93 -27.91 10.53
C ALA A 393 8.74 -28.88 10.46
N ASP A 394 7.60 -28.42 9.94
CA ASP A 394 6.42 -29.28 9.74
C ASP A 394 6.74 -30.40 8.71
N PRO A 395 6.64 -31.69 9.08
CA PRO A 395 6.98 -32.80 8.19
C PRO A 395 6.16 -32.85 6.90
N GLU A 396 4.88 -32.45 6.93
CA GLU A 396 4.02 -32.44 5.74
C GLU A 396 4.45 -31.34 4.76
N VAL A 397 4.84 -30.18 5.30
CA VAL A 397 5.39 -29.06 4.52
C VAL A 397 6.71 -29.45 3.86
N VAL A 398 7.60 -30.11 4.62
CA VAL A 398 8.90 -30.56 4.11
C VAL A 398 8.71 -31.60 3.01
N ALA A 399 7.79 -32.57 3.19
CA ALA A 399 7.49 -33.57 2.18
C ALA A 399 6.97 -32.96 0.86
N GLU A 400 6.16 -31.89 0.92
CA GLU A 400 5.72 -31.18 -0.29
C GLU A 400 6.86 -30.46 -1.01
N PHE A 401 7.84 -29.92 -0.27
CA PHE A 401 9.04 -29.36 -0.89
C PHE A 401 9.98 -30.42 -1.44
N ASP A 402 10.05 -31.60 -0.81
CA ASP A 402 10.78 -32.75 -1.36
C ASP A 402 10.19 -33.18 -2.70
N ALA A 403 8.85 -33.33 -2.77
CA ALA A 403 8.15 -33.63 -4.00
C ALA A 403 8.33 -32.53 -5.07
N PHE A 404 8.32 -31.25 -4.67
CA PHE A 404 8.64 -30.13 -5.57
C PHE A 404 10.07 -30.23 -6.12
N VAL A 405 11.07 -30.55 -5.29
CA VAL A 405 12.46 -30.72 -5.74
C VAL A 405 12.57 -31.91 -6.68
N ALA A 406 11.88 -33.01 -6.40
CA ALA A 406 11.86 -34.20 -7.26
C ALA A 406 11.24 -33.92 -8.64
N ASP A 407 10.07 -33.27 -8.69
CA ASP A 407 9.37 -32.96 -9.94
C ASP A 407 10.13 -31.93 -10.78
N THR A 408 10.72 -30.93 -10.13
CA THR A 408 11.37 -29.82 -10.83
C THR A 408 12.85 -30.05 -11.07
N GLY A 409 13.50 -30.99 -10.38
CA GLY A 409 14.96 -31.12 -10.42
C GLY A 409 15.69 -29.86 -9.94
N HIS A 410 15.15 -29.16 -8.94
CA HIS A 410 15.60 -27.82 -8.51
C HIS A 410 17.10 -27.69 -8.17
N ALA A 411 17.80 -28.78 -7.85
CA ALA A 411 19.18 -28.74 -7.36
C ALA A 411 20.23 -28.65 -8.49
N GLY A 412 21.14 -27.68 -8.38
CA GLY A 412 22.48 -27.76 -8.98
C GLY A 412 22.66 -27.25 -10.40
N PHE A 413 21.94 -26.21 -10.84
CA PHE A 413 22.18 -25.60 -12.15
C PHE A 413 23.37 -24.66 -12.12
N ASP A 414 24.41 -24.98 -12.89
CA ASP A 414 25.60 -24.15 -13.01
C ASP A 414 25.23 -22.69 -13.38
N GLY A 415 25.79 -21.74 -12.63
CA GLY A 415 25.60 -20.32 -12.84
C GLY A 415 24.29 -19.71 -12.32
N TYR A 416 23.28 -20.50 -11.95
CA TYR A 416 22.06 -19.99 -11.29
C TYR A 416 22.17 -20.09 -9.77
N ASP A 417 21.74 -19.05 -9.06
CA ASP A 417 21.57 -19.13 -7.61
C ASP A 417 20.29 -19.94 -7.31
N PRO A 418 20.36 -21.03 -6.52
CA PRO A 418 19.18 -21.83 -6.15
C PRO A 418 18.05 -20.99 -5.54
N TYR A 419 18.38 -19.95 -4.78
CA TYR A 419 17.37 -19.08 -4.18
C TYR A 419 16.64 -18.20 -5.21
N ASP A 420 17.27 -17.87 -6.33
CA ASP A 420 16.64 -17.10 -7.41
C ASP A 420 15.69 -18.00 -8.21
N LEU A 421 16.11 -19.24 -8.51
CA LEU A 421 15.23 -20.24 -9.09
C LEU A 421 14.05 -20.55 -8.17
N PHE A 422 14.26 -20.64 -6.85
CA PHE A 422 13.19 -20.94 -5.91
C PHE A 422 12.19 -19.78 -5.84
N HIS A 423 12.69 -18.54 -5.88
CA HIS A 423 11.84 -17.37 -5.99
C HIS A 423 11.00 -17.39 -7.27
N TRP A 424 11.61 -17.75 -8.39
CA TRP A 424 10.94 -17.86 -9.68
C TRP A 424 9.88 -18.97 -9.67
N GLU A 425 10.26 -20.19 -9.29
CA GLU A 425 9.43 -21.38 -9.47
C GLU A 425 8.37 -21.54 -8.38
N HIS A 426 8.66 -21.13 -7.14
CA HIS A 426 7.70 -21.23 -6.05
C HIS A 426 7.01 -19.89 -5.77
N ARG A 427 7.77 -18.82 -5.51
CA ARG A 427 7.15 -17.55 -5.11
C ARG A 427 6.44 -16.85 -6.27
N ALA A 428 7.03 -16.75 -7.46
CA ALA A 428 6.29 -16.26 -8.61
C ALA A 428 5.30 -17.32 -9.12
N GLY A 429 5.78 -18.55 -9.35
CA GLY A 429 4.99 -19.64 -9.92
C GLY A 429 3.74 -20.07 -9.14
N VAL A 430 3.78 -20.09 -7.81
CA VAL A 430 2.69 -20.60 -6.95
C VAL A 430 1.96 -19.45 -6.24
N TRP A 431 2.69 -18.56 -5.57
CA TRP A 431 2.08 -17.44 -4.84
C TRP A 431 1.49 -16.39 -5.79
N LEU A 432 2.26 -15.89 -6.76
CA LEU A 432 1.80 -14.78 -7.60
C LEU A 432 0.79 -15.23 -8.67
N SER A 433 0.90 -16.44 -9.23
CA SER A 433 -0.09 -16.96 -10.19
C SER A 433 -1.51 -17.03 -9.58
N THR A 434 -1.64 -17.43 -8.31
CA THR A 434 -2.93 -17.43 -7.61
C THR A 434 -3.48 -16.03 -7.32
N VAL A 435 -2.60 -15.01 -7.23
CA VAL A 435 -3.01 -13.59 -7.16
C VAL A 435 -3.58 -13.14 -8.51
N TYR A 436 -2.99 -13.58 -9.62
CA TYR A 436 -3.49 -13.24 -10.97
C TYR A 436 -4.85 -13.91 -11.21
N LEU A 437 -4.98 -15.20 -10.89
CA LEU A 437 -6.25 -15.94 -10.95
C LEU A 437 -7.39 -15.23 -10.20
N GLU A 438 -7.13 -14.65 -9.03
CA GLU A 438 -8.15 -13.90 -8.27
C GLU A 438 -8.70 -12.69 -9.04
N SER A 439 -7.88 -12.07 -9.90
CA SER A 439 -8.24 -10.88 -10.69
C SER A 439 -8.61 -11.17 -12.15
N ASP A 440 -8.49 -12.41 -12.63
CA ASP A 440 -8.72 -12.79 -14.04
C ASP A 440 -10.16 -12.54 -14.53
N LEU A 441 -11.11 -12.54 -13.58
CA LEU A 441 -12.49 -12.20 -13.84
C LEU A 441 -12.67 -10.75 -14.34
N ALA A 442 -11.73 -9.86 -14.01
CA ALA A 442 -11.83 -8.45 -14.35
C ALA A 442 -11.08 -8.13 -15.64
N HIS A 443 -9.79 -8.46 -15.73
CA HIS A 443 -8.93 -8.01 -16.83
C HIS A 443 -8.01 -9.11 -17.35
N ASP A 444 -7.65 -9.03 -18.63
CA ASP A 444 -6.47 -9.75 -19.13
C ASP A 444 -5.21 -9.02 -18.64
N THR A 445 -4.11 -9.73 -18.48
CA THR A 445 -2.89 -9.21 -17.85
C THR A 445 -1.65 -9.53 -18.65
N HIS A 446 -0.71 -8.59 -18.70
CA HIS A 446 0.60 -8.79 -19.31
C HIS A 446 1.69 -8.25 -18.39
N THR A 447 2.80 -8.98 -18.27
CA THR A 447 3.98 -8.53 -17.53
C THR A 447 5.17 -8.56 -18.47
N VAL A 448 5.78 -7.40 -18.69
CA VAL A 448 6.85 -7.20 -19.70
C VAL A 448 8.11 -8.02 -19.44
N LEU A 449 8.27 -8.57 -18.24
CA LEU A 449 9.39 -9.44 -17.87
C LEU A 449 9.11 -10.93 -18.09
N ASN A 450 7.89 -11.34 -18.43
CA ASN A 450 7.49 -12.76 -18.42
C ASN A 450 7.99 -13.55 -19.65
N SER A 451 9.31 -13.64 -19.79
CA SER A 451 10.04 -14.37 -20.83
C SER A 451 11.32 -14.94 -20.23
N ARG A 452 11.66 -16.18 -20.62
CA ARG A 452 12.91 -16.83 -20.16
C ARG A 452 14.14 -16.14 -20.72
N ARG A 453 14.10 -15.60 -21.94
CA ARG A 453 15.18 -14.75 -22.48
C ARG A 453 15.42 -13.52 -21.60
N ILE A 454 14.35 -12.80 -21.23
CA ILE A 454 14.45 -11.61 -20.37
C ILE A 454 15.01 -11.97 -18.98
N PHE A 455 14.54 -13.06 -18.38
CA PHE A 455 15.11 -13.51 -17.10
C PHE A 455 16.55 -14.00 -17.23
N GLY A 456 16.93 -14.64 -18.35
CA GLY A 456 18.30 -15.02 -18.66
C GLY A 456 19.24 -13.81 -18.64
N LEU A 457 18.85 -12.70 -19.29
CA LEU A 457 19.59 -11.43 -19.25
C LEU A 457 19.69 -10.88 -17.82
N LEU A 458 18.57 -10.81 -17.11
CA LEU A 458 18.53 -10.29 -15.73
C LEU A 458 19.36 -11.13 -14.75
N LEU A 459 19.39 -12.45 -14.91
CA LEU A 459 20.10 -13.38 -14.04
C LEU A 459 21.58 -13.54 -14.42
N GLY A 460 21.95 -13.21 -15.67
CA GLY A 460 23.35 -13.12 -16.12
C GLY A 460 24.12 -11.91 -15.56
N VAL A 461 23.41 -10.92 -15.00
CA VAL A 461 24.04 -9.75 -14.37
C VAL A 461 24.74 -10.14 -13.05
N PRO A 462 25.94 -9.61 -12.76
CA PRO A 462 26.65 -9.88 -11.51
C PRO A 462 25.78 -9.65 -10.27
N LEU A 463 25.88 -10.57 -9.30
CA LEU A 463 25.05 -10.59 -8.09
C LEU A 463 25.04 -9.24 -7.34
N GLU A 464 26.19 -8.55 -7.25
CA GLU A 464 26.25 -7.24 -6.60
C GLU A 464 25.38 -6.19 -7.29
N SER A 465 25.43 -6.15 -8.62
CA SER A 465 24.64 -5.21 -9.42
C SER A 465 23.15 -5.54 -9.34
N ARG A 466 22.78 -6.83 -9.26
CA ARG A 466 21.40 -7.28 -9.03
C ARG A 466 20.87 -6.87 -7.66
N ILE A 467 21.67 -7.03 -6.60
CA ILE A 467 21.31 -6.61 -5.23
C ILE A 467 21.16 -5.10 -5.13
N ARG A 468 22.09 -4.34 -5.72
CA ARG A 468 21.95 -2.88 -5.77
C ARG A 468 20.73 -2.48 -6.58
N GLY A 469 20.37 -3.22 -7.63
CA GLY A 469 19.27 -2.90 -8.54
C GLY A 469 19.69 -2.00 -9.70
N ASP A 470 20.94 -2.14 -10.15
CA ASP A 470 21.57 -1.24 -11.13
C ASP A 470 20.83 -1.24 -12.47
N VAL A 471 20.41 -2.41 -12.96
CA VAL A 471 19.63 -2.54 -14.21
C VAL A 471 18.36 -1.68 -14.15
N TYR A 472 17.61 -1.78 -13.06
CA TYR A 472 16.36 -1.04 -12.93
C TYR A 472 16.58 0.47 -12.81
N ARG A 473 17.67 0.91 -12.15
CA ARG A 473 18.04 2.34 -12.14
C ARG A 473 18.46 2.81 -13.53
N GLY A 474 19.27 2.03 -14.23
CA GLY A 474 19.70 2.32 -15.60
C GLY A 474 18.53 2.38 -16.58
N LEU A 475 17.53 1.51 -16.42
CA LEU A 475 16.27 1.56 -17.16
C LEU A 475 15.51 2.86 -16.89
N LEU A 476 15.38 3.31 -15.63
CA LEU A 476 14.76 4.60 -15.31
C LEU A 476 15.52 5.77 -15.94
N HIS A 477 16.84 5.81 -15.78
CA HIS A 477 17.69 6.85 -16.37
C HIS A 477 17.59 6.92 -17.89
N SER A 478 17.57 5.76 -18.55
CA SER A 478 17.59 5.68 -20.01
C SER A 478 16.21 5.87 -20.67
N MET A 479 15.13 5.53 -19.97
CA MET A 479 13.78 5.63 -20.52
C MET A 479 13.04 6.89 -20.07
N TRP A 480 13.05 7.25 -18.79
CA TRP A 480 12.29 8.40 -18.26
C TRP A 480 12.99 8.99 -17.00
N PRO A 481 14.14 9.68 -17.17
CA PRO A 481 14.98 10.13 -16.06
C PRO A 481 14.27 11.08 -15.10
N GLU A 482 13.27 11.83 -15.57
CA GLU A 482 12.44 12.72 -14.77
C GLU A 482 11.79 11.98 -13.58
N LEU A 483 11.47 10.69 -13.74
CA LEU A 483 10.90 9.85 -12.67
C LEU A 483 11.79 9.72 -11.43
N LEU A 484 13.08 10.02 -11.56
CA LEU A 484 14.05 9.97 -10.47
C LEU A 484 13.97 11.20 -9.54
N ALA A 485 13.27 12.26 -9.96
CA ALA A 485 13.02 13.44 -9.13
C ALA A 485 12.08 13.13 -7.94
N TRP A 486 11.29 12.06 -8.03
CA TRP A 486 10.44 11.59 -6.95
C TRP A 486 11.15 10.49 -6.13
N PRO A 487 11.07 10.50 -4.80
CA PRO A 487 11.68 9.46 -3.98
C PRO A 487 11.07 8.07 -4.26
N VAL A 488 11.89 7.03 -4.33
CA VAL A 488 11.42 5.63 -4.40
C VAL A 488 11.14 5.16 -2.98
N ASN A 489 9.89 4.78 -2.69
CA ASN A 489 9.48 4.37 -1.35
C ASN A 489 9.92 5.35 -0.25
N GLY A 490 9.91 6.66 -0.54
CA GLY A 490 10.29 7.71 0.40
C GLY A 490 11.80 7.89 0.61
N ARG A 491 12.64 7.21 -0.17
CA ARG A 491 14.09 7.40 -0.19
C ARG A 491 14.47 8.17 -1.47
N GLU A 492 15.23 9.25 -1.32
CA GLU A 492 15.83 9.92 -2.46
C GLU A 492 16.80 8.94 -3.15
N LEU A 493 16.73 8.87 -4.48
CA LEU A 493 17.75 8.20 -5.27
C LEU A 493 18.91 9.18 -5.43
N THR A 494 19.76 9.31 -4.40
CA THR A 494 21.02 10.04 -4.54
C THR A 494 21.86 9.34 -5.61
N PRO A 495 22.40 10.05 -6.62
CA PRO A 495 23.57 9.57 -7.34
C PRO A 495 24.67 9.35 -6.31
N GLU A 496 25.30 8.17 -6.27
CA GLU A 496 26.44 8.00 -5.35
C GLU A 496 27.58 8.95 -5.74
N PRO A 497 28.28 9.56 -4.76
CA PRO A 497 29.45 10.36 -5.05
C PRO A 497 30.62 9.49 -5.50
N VAL A 498 31.38 9.96 -6.48
CA VAL A 498 32.78 9.59 -6.71
C VAL A 498 33.55 9.78 -5.38
N PRO A 499 34.45 8.85 -4.97
CA PRO A 499 35.09 8.94 -3.67
C PRO A 499 35.96 10.20 -3.58
N ALA A 500 35.59 11.12 -2.69
CA ALA A 500 36.39 12.29 -2.37
C ALA A 500 36.77 12.27 -0.89
N ASN A 501 38.07 12.16 -0.64
CA ASN A 501 38.69 12.58 0.62
C ASN A 501 38.22 13.99 1.00
N ALA A 502 37.54 14.13 2.14
CA ALA A 502 37.45 15.40 2.86
C ALA A 502 37.03 15.17 4.32
N SER A 503 37.81 15.71 5.25
CA SER A 503 37.63 15.67 6.70
C SER A 503 36.35 16.37 7.17
N PRO A 504 35.77 15.98 8.33
CA PRO A 504 34.56 16.61 8.86
C PRO A 504 34.85 18.01 9.45
N THR A 505 33.94 18.95 9.18
CA THR A 505 33.88 20.29 9.80
C THR A 505 33.14 20.20 11.14
N PRO A 506 33.49 20.99 12.18
CA PRO A 506 32.91 20.85 13.52
C PRO A 506 31.54 21.55 13.65
N PRO A 507 30.74 21.21 14.68
CA PRO A 507 29.41 21.77 14.88
C PRO A 507 29.48 23.23 15.32
N VAL A 508 28.52 24.02 14.82
CA VAL A 508 28.31 25.43 15.16
C VAL A 508 27.83 25.54 16.61
N THR A 509 28.55 26.32 17.41
CA THR A 509 28.21 26.69 18.79
C THR A 509 27.03 27.66 18.83
N ALA A 510 26.04 27.37 19.69
CA ALA A 510 24.90 28.24 19.95
C ALA A 510 25.31 29.50 20.75
N PRO A 511 24.71 30.68 20.49
CA PRO A 511 24.98 31.89 21.24
C PRO A 511 24.39 31.83 22.66
N THR A 512 25.11 32.43 23.60
CA THR A 512 24.77 32.60 25.01
C THR A 512 23.54 33.49 25.19
N ARG A 513 22.50 32.99 25.88
CA ARG A 513 21.25 33.70 26.18
C ARG A 513 21.45 34.73 27.31
N THR A 514 20.89 35.93 27.14
CA THR A 514 20.75 36.91 28.22
C THR A 514 19.55 36.54 29.12
N PRO A 515 19.71 36.35 30.44
CA PRO A 515 18.58 36.08 31.33
C PRO A 515 17.56 37.22 31.29
N GLY A 516 16.27 36.90 31.12
CA GLY A 516 15.17 37.89 31.12
C GLY A 516 14.83 38.50 29.76
N TYR A 517 15.45 38.05 28.66
CA TYR A 517 15.15 38.53 27.30
C TYR A 517 14.93 37.37 26.31
N ASP A 518 13.93 37.50 25.45
CA ASP A 518 13.63 36.55 24.36
C ASP A 518 14.24 37.07 23.07
N ASP A 519 15.45 36.60 22.74
CA ASP A 519 16.21 37.05 21.56
C ASP A 519 15.47 36.80 20.23
N ARG A 520 14.65 35.74 20.17
CA ARG A 520 13.91 35.36 18.96
C ARG A 520 12.82 36.37 18.64
N HIS A 521 12.13 36.86 19.67
CA HIS A 521 11.03 37.81 19.52
C HIS A 521 11.43 39.26 19.83
N ARG A 522 12.65 39.46 20.35
CA ARG A 522 13.21 40.76 20.77
C ARG A 522 12.34 41.45 21.83
N LEU A 523 11.98 40.71 22.87
CA LEU A 523 11.11 41.18 23.96
C LEU A 523 11.71 40.86 25.32
N ALA A 524 11.52 41.76 26.29
CA ALA A 524 11.77 41.46 27.69
C ALA A 524 10.73 40.44 28.21
N VAL A 525 11.20 39.43 28.95
CA VAL A 525 10.34 38.42 29.56
C VAL A 525 9.87 38.95 30.91
N GLN A 526 8.56 39.16 31.04
CA GLN A 526 7.93 39.55 32.30
C GLN A 526 7.63 38.31 33.13
N GLU A 527 8.15 38.27 34.35
CA GLU A 527 8.01 37.16 35.28
C GLU A 527 6.80 37.40 36.20
N HIS A 528 5.94 36.40 36.34
CA HIS A 528 4.73 36.43 37.18
C HIS A 528 4.75 35.24 38.14
N SER A 529 4.51 35.50 39.42
CA SER A 529 4.48 34.47 40.46
C SER A 529 3.25 33.55 40.40
N GLY A 530 2.28 33.85 39.54
CA GLY A 530 1.09 33.04 39.34
C GLY A 530 0.16 33.64 38.28
N VAL A 531 -0.85 32.87 37.88
CA VAL A 531 -1.90 33.38 36.97
C VAL A 531 -2.65 34.56 37.59
N GLU A 532 -2.78 34.60 38.92
CA GLU A 532 -3.49 35.69 39.62
C GLU A 532 -2.71 37.01 39.66
N THR A 533 -1.37 36.94 39.58
CA THR A 533 -0.50 38.12 39.53
C THR A 533 -0.17 38.53 38.10
N PHE A 534 -0.72 37.83 37.09
CA PHE A 534 -0.56 38.20 35.70
C PHE A 534 -1.17 39.57 35.41
N GLU A 535 -0.32 40.48 34.94
CA GLU A 535 -0.72 41.79 34.44
C GLU A 535 -0.20 42.02 33.01
N LEU A 536 -1.04 42.65 32.19
CA LEU A 536 -0.68 43.07 30.84
C LEU A 536 -0.19 44.53 30.90
N PRO A 537 1.06 44.82 30.49
CA PRO A 537 1.69 46.12 30.71
C PRO A 537 1.11 47.24 29.83
N GLU A 538 0.66 46.89 28.61
CA GLU A 538 0.14 47.84 27.63
C GLU A 538 -1.16 47.32 27.03
N ALA A 539 -2.08 48.24 26.68
CA ALA A 539 -3.38 47.90 26.10
C ALA A 539 -3.27 47.43 24.64
N ASN A 540 -2.17 47.75 23.95
CA ASN A 540 -1.87 47.37 22.58
C ASN A 540 -0.38 47.06 22.45
N GLY A 541 -0.01 46.06 21.65
CA GLY A 541 1.39 45.69 21.41
C GLY A 541 1.68 44.21 21.65
N LEU A 542 2.96 43.85 21.51
CA LEU A 542 3.43 42.48 21.71
C LEU A 542 4.20 42.38 23.03
N SER A 543 3.83 41.45 23.91
CA SER A 543 4.48 41.26 25.22
C SER A 543 4.76 39.79 25.49
N ARG A 544 5.82 39.52 26.27
CA ARG A 544 6.33 38.19 26.58
C ARG A 544 6.29 37.93 28.08
N HIS A 545 5.74 36.79 28.48
CA HIS A 545 5.46 36.47 29.88
C HIS A 545 5.88 35.06 30.25
N ARG A 546 6.46 34.89 31.43
CA ARG A 546 6.66 33.61 32.11
C ARG A 546 5.84 33.62 33.39
N ILE A 547 4.98 32.63 33.56
CA ILE A 547 4.01 32.57 34.65
C ILE A 547 4.23 31.28 35.44
N ALA A 548 4.55 31.39 36.72
CA ALA A 548 4.65 30.21 37.59
C ALA A 548 3.27 29.53 37.74
N LEU A 549 3.26 28.20 37.65
CA LEU A 549 2.07 27.38 37.80
C LEU A 549 2.18 26.59 39.10
N GLU A 550 1.49 27.08 40.12
CA GLU A 550 1.40 26.39 41.41
C GLU A 550 0.59 25.09 41.29
N PRO A 551 0.91 24.06 42.12
CA PRO A 551 0.11 22.86 42.26
C PRO A 551 -1.37 23.19 42.47
N ASN A 552 -2.24 22.58 41.66
CA ASN A 552 -3.69 22.82 41.69
C ASN A 552 -4.50 21.51 41.59
N ASP A 553 -3.83 20.36 41.72
CA ASP A 553 -4.43 19.04 41.73
C ASP A 553 -4.05 18.27 43.01
N PRO A 554 -5.03 17.89 43.86
CA PRO A 554 -4.75 17.21 45.13
C PRO A 554 -4.24 15.78 44.96
N ARG A 555 -4.26 15.21 43.74
CA ARG A 555 -3.71 13.88 43.45
C ARG A 555 -2.18 13.90 43.31
N GLY A 556 -1.58 15.09 43.14
CA GLY A 556 -0.14 15.30 43.19
C GLY A 556 0.45 15.07 44.58
N ARG A 557 1.74 14.71 44.64
CA ARG A 557 2.45 14.39 45.89
C ARG A 557 3.78 15.11 46.05
N ARG A 558 4.25 15.83 45.03
CA ARG A 558 5.60 16.41 44.99
C ARG A 558 5.61 17.92 45.14
N ALA A 559 4.47 18.58 44.94
CA ALA A 559 4.36 20.04 44.87
C ALA A 559 5.34 20.65 43.83
N GLU A 560 5.63 19.92 42.75
CA GLU A 560 6.44 20.41 41.64
C GLU A 560 5.68 21.51 40.89
N SER A 561 6.31 22.67 40.72
CA SER A 561 5.75 23.77 39.93
C SER A 561 6.21 23.70 38.48
N LEU A 562 5.35 24.17 37.57
CA LEU A 562 5.68 24.37 36.16
C LEU A 562 5.77 25.87 35.87
N SER A 563 6.28 26.24 34.70
CA SER A 563 6.19 27.62 34.20
C SER A 563 5.52 27.64 32.84
N LEU A 564 4.46 28.45 32.72
CA LEU A 564 3.77 28.69 31.47
C LEU A 564 4.43 29.85 30.73
N GLU A 565 4.93 29.55 29.54
CA GLU A 565 5.49 30.55 28.64
C GLU A 565 4.36 31.07 27.74
N ALA A 566 4.09 32.37 27.81
CA ALA A 566 3.03 33.04 27.06
C ALA A 566 3.54 34.25 26.28
N MET A 567 2.89 34.54 25.15
CA MET A 567 3.09 35.76 24.38
C MET A 567 1.74 36.34 23.99
N VAL A 568 1.55 37.63 24.20
CA VAL A 568 0.29 38.33 23.94
C VAL A 568 0.50 39.36 22.85
N SER A 569 -0.27 39.28 21.77
CA SER A 569 -0.45 40.35 20.79
C SER A 569 -1.76 41.06 21.13
N ALA A 570 -1.67 42.11 21.95
CA ALA A 570 -2.79 42.94 22.35
C ALA A 570 -3.19 43.90 21.23
N ARG A 571 -4.47 43.92 20.89
CA ARG A 571 -5.07 44.71 19.81
C ARG A 571 -6.44 45.19 20.23
N ASP A 572 -6.90 46.30 19.67
CA ASP A 572 -8.27 46.77 19.81
C ASP A 572 -9.23 45.87 19.03
N SER A 573 -9.76 44.84 19.71
CA SER A 573 -10.71 43.89 19.14
C SER A 573 -11.58 43.29 20.23
N ALA A 574 -12.85 43.06 19.91
CA ALA A 574 -13.79 42.35 20.78
C ALA A 574 -13.53 40.83 20.84
N ASN A 575 -12.57 40.31 20.06
CA ASN A 575 -12.25 38.89 19.99
C ASN A 575 -10.89 38.61 20.67
N LEU A 576 -10.84 37.57 21.50
CA LEU A 576 -9.62 36.98 22.02
C LEU A 576 -9.41 35.60 21.39
N LEU A 577 -8.30 35.43 20.67
CA LEU A 577 -7.88 34.16 20.08
C LEU A 577 -6.73 33.56 20.90
N VAL A 578 -6.90 32.33 21.37
CA VAL A 578 -5.90 31.59 22.16
C VAL A 578 -5.34 30.47 21.30
N VAL A 579 -4.02 30.42 21.15
CA VAL A 579 -3.33 29.47 20.26
C VAL A 579 -2.47 28.51 21.06
N PHE A 580 -2.77 27.23 20.94
CA PHE A 580 -2.01 26.12 21.48
C PHE A 580 -1.24 25.41 20.36
N HIS A 581 0.06 25.15 20.56
CA HIS A 581 0.87 24.47 19.55
C HIS A 581 0.70 22.95 19.60
N GLY A 582 0.90 22.29 18.46
CA GLY A 582 0.93 20.83 18.37
C GLY A 582 2.23 20.20 18.84
N ALA A 583 2.47 18.96 18.45
CA ALA A 583 3.76 18.30 18.69
C ALA A 583 4.92 19.14 18.10
N THR A 584 6.00 19.26 18.86
CA THR A 584 7.16 20.08 18.51
C THR A 584 8.33 19.20 18.09
N ASP A 585 8.75 19.35 16.84
CA ASP A 585 10.00 18.78 16.34
C ASP A 585 11.19 19.50 16.98
N ARG A 586 11.84 18.83 17.94
CA ARG A 586 12.94 19.37 18.73
C ARG A 586 14.24 19.52 17.95
N ALA A 587 14.34 18.93 16.75
CA ALA A 587 15.46 19.17 15.83
C ALA A 587 15.28 20.48 15.05
N LYS A 588 14.05 20.96 14.90
CA LYS A 588 13.70 22.13 14.08
C LYS A 588 13.33 23.37 14.89
N TYR A 589 12.69 23.19 16.05
CA TYR A 589 12.15 24.28 16.84
C TYR A 589 12.63 24.19 18.29
N GLU A 590 13.03 25.33 18.86
CA GLU A 590 13.40 25.41 20.27
C GLU A 590 12.24 25.95 21.10
N TYR A 591 12.14 25.45 22.34
CA TYR A 591 11.18 25.91 23.34
C TYR A 591 11.59 27.27 23.95
N PRO A 592 10.64 28.20 24.18
CA PRO A 592 9.21 28.07 23.94
C PRO A 592 8.82 28.31 22.48
N ARG A 593 7.68 27.72 22.09
CA ARG A 593 7.17 27.76 20.72
C ARG A 593 5.82 28.44 20.66
N PHE A 594 5.69 29.45 19.79
CA PHE A 594 4.44 30.16 19.53
C PHE A 594 4.10 30.01 18.03
N GLU A 595 3.13 29.15 17.71
CA GLU A 595 2.72 28.86 16.33
C GLU A 595 1.82 29.97 15.73
N TRP A 596 1.72 30.01 14.41
CA TRP A 596 0.76 30.82 13.64
C TRP A 596 0.90 32.35 13.70
N GLN A 597 1.93 32.89 14.35
CA GLN A 597 2.14 34.34 14.50
C GLN A 597 1.97 35.15 13.20
N SER A 598 2.68 34.75 12.13
CA SER A 598 2.60 35.45 10.84
C SER A 598 1.28 35.23 10.13
N THR A 599 0.62 34.09 10.36
CA THR A 599 -0.68 33.75 9.74
C THR A 599 -1.83 34.51 10.41
N LEU A 600 -1.68 34.86 11.69
CA LEU A 600 -2.67 35.56 12.49
C LEU A 600 -2.35 37.05 12.67
N ALA A 601 -1.36 37.58 11.95
CA ALA A 601 -0.97 38.99 12.03
C ALA A 601 -2.14 39.93 11.69
N GLU A 602 -2.93 39.57 10.67
CA GLU A 602 -4.07 40.36 10.18
C GLU A 602 -5.44 39.85 10.65
N PHE A 603 -5.46 38.79 11.47
CA PHE A 603 -6.72 38.29 12.01
C PHE A 603 -7.27 39.25 13.07
N ASP A 604 -8.54 39.64 12.94
CA ASP A 604 -9.24 40.53 13.87
C ASP A 604 -9.49 39.86 15.24
N ALA A 605 -8.45 39.82 16.06
CA ALA A 605 -8.45 39.41 17.46
C ALA A 605 -7.18 39.89 18.17
N SER A 606 -7.27 40.14 19.47
CA SER A 606 -6.12 40.00 20.36
C SER A 606 -5.72 38.52 20.41
N VAL A 607 -4.42 38.21 20.40
CA VAL A 607 -3.93 36.82 20.32
C VAL A 607 -3.04 36.45 21.49
N LEU A 608 -3.42 35.39 22.22
CA LEU A 608 -2.63 34.76 23.28
C LEU A 608 -2.00 33.47 22.75
N TYR A 609 -0.68 33.43 22.62
CA TYR A 609 0.09 32.24 22.27
C TYR A 609 0.64 31.58 23.52
N LEU A 610 0.43 30.28 23.67
CA LEU A 610 0.88 29.51 24.82
C LEU A 610 1.84 28.41 24.38
N ALA A 611 2.92 28.18 25.13
CA ALA A 611 3.79 27.02 24.96
C ALA A 611 3.51 25.95 26.02
N ASP A 612 3.51 24.69 25.62
CA ASP A 612 3.20 23.54 26.48
C ASP A 612 4.27 23.37 27.58
N PRO A 613 3.94 23.63 28.86
CA PRO A 613 4.92 23.60 29.96
C PRO A 613 5.59 22.24 30.16
N VAL A 614 4.95 21.15 29.72
CA VAL A 614 5.50 19.80 29.83
C VAL A 614 6.79 19.66 29.01
N LEU A 615 6.96 20.43 27.92
CA LEU A 615 8.16 20.42 27.08
C LEU A 615 9.40 21.03 27.75
N ALA A 616 9.24 21.65 28.92
CA ALA A 616 10.35 22.12 29.75
C ALA A 616 10.91 21.00 30.65
N LEU A 617 10.15 19.92 30.89
CA LEU A 617 10.57 18.82 31.76
C LEU A 617 11.68 17.96 31.14
N SER A 618 11.75 17.87 29.80
CA SER A 618 12.79 17.13 29.10
C SER A 618 13.01 17.67 27.69
N PRO A 619 14.26 17.73 27.18
CA PRO A 619 14.51 18.09 25.79
C PRO A 619 14.03 17.03 24.79
N GLU A 620 13.76 15.80 25.25
CA GLU A 620 13.35 14.66 24.42
C GLU A 620 11.83 14.58 24.21
N ILE A 621 11.04 15.20 25.10
CA ILE A 621 9.59 15.17 24.97
C ILE A 621 9.14 16.17 23.90
N THR A 622 8.31 15.69 22.98
CA THR A 622 7.85 16.49 21.84
C THR A 622 6.40 16.93 21.99
N LEU A 623 5.65 16.40 22.95
CA LEU A 623 4.23 16.67 23.14
C LEU A 623 3.79 16.32 24.57
N GLY A 624 3.09 17.25 25.25
CA GLY A 624 2.50 17.03 26.58
C GLY A 624 1.01 17.38 26.69
N TRP A 625 0.36 17.71 25.56
CA TRP A 625 -1.07 18.03 25.45
C TRP A 625 -1.56 19.17 26.35
N TYR A 626 -0.65 19.95 26.96
CA TYR A 626 -1.00 20.92 28.01
C TYR A 626 -1.82 20.29 29.15
N VAL A 627 -1.60 19.00 29.44
CA VAL A 627 -2.26 18.32 30.57
C VAL A 627 -1.56 18.69 31.87
N GLY A 628 -0.22 18.76 31.84
CA GLY A 628 0.63 19.02 33.00
C GLY A 628 1.12 17.76 33.70
N THR A 629 1.37 17.84 35.00
CA THR A 629 1.90 16.77 35.87
C THR A 629 0.84 16.29 36.86
N ALA A 630 1.16 15.27 37.66
CA ALA A 630 0.30 14.85 38.77
C ALA A 630 -0.15 16.03 39.67
N ASP A 631 0.72 16.99 39.92
CA ASP A 631 0.49 18.15 40.80
C ASP A 631 -0.15 19.36 40.10
N VAL A 632 0.13 19.55 38.80
CA VAL A 632 -0.28 20.74 38.05
C VAL A 632 -1.18 20.34 36.87
N ASP A 633 -2.45 20.69 36.93
CA ASP A 633 -3.40 20.74 35.82
C ASP A 633 -3.24 22.06 35.06
N VAL A 634 -2.51 21.98 33.94
CA VAL A 634 -2.20 23.14 33.08
C VAL A 634 -3.47 23.68 32.43
N SER A 635 -4.46 22.84 32.12
CA SER A 635 -5.71 23.28 31.45
C SER A 635 -6.50 24.28 32.29
N ARG A 636 -6.55 24.09 33.62
CA ARG A 636 -7.19 25.03 34.57
C ARG A 636 -6.46 26.36 34.66
N HIS A 637 -5.13 26.34 34.64
CA HIS A 637 -4.32 27.55 34.62
C HIS A 637 -4.50 28.33 33.31
N CYS A 638 -4.52 27.64 32.17
CA CYS A 638 -4.83 28.24 30.87
C CYS A 638 -6.22 28.89 30.88
N ALA A 639 -7.26 28.20 31.37
CA ALA A 639 -8.61 28.74 31.43
C ALA A 639 -8.71 30.02 32.27
N ARG A 640 -8.09 30.05 33.47
CA ARG A 640 -8.03 31.24 34.33
C ARG A 640 -7.30 32.40 33.66
N LEU A 641 -6.15 32.14 33.02
CA LEU A 641 -5.39 33.16 32.31
C LEU A 641 -6.22 33.77 31.17
N VAL A 642 -6.93 32.92 30.42
CA VAL A 642 -7.81 33.38 29.33
C VAL A 642 -8.95 34.24 29.85
N GLN A 643 -9.58 33.88 30.97
CA GLN A 643 -10.65 34.69 31.57
C GLN A 643 -10.14 36.06 32.01
N ARG A 644 -9.01 36.12 32.74
CA ARG A 644 -8.41 37.39 33.15
C ARG A 644 -8.05 38.27 31.96
N LEU A 645 -7.50 37.67 30.90
CA LEU A 645 -7.14 38.39 29.69
C LEU A 645 -8.36 38.90 28.93
N ALA A 646 -9.42 38.08 28.84
CA ALA A 646 -10.68 38.47 28.22
C ALA A 646 -11.32 39.66 28.95
N ASP A 647 -11.37 39.62 30.29
CA ASP A 647 -11.89 40.72 31.11
C ASP A 647 -11.04 41.99 30.92
N ARG A 648 -9.71 41.86 30.97
CA ARG A 648 -8.78 42.99 30.80
C ARG A 648 -8.90 43.64 29.42
N MET A 649 -9.13 42.84 28.39
CA MET A 649 -9.28 43.29 27.01
C MET A 649 -10.73 43.66 26.65
N SER A 650 -11.68 43.48 27.57
CA SER A 650 -13.12 43.59 27.28
C SER A 650 -13.56 42.74 26.08
N ALA A 651 -12.92 41.58 25.90
CA ALA A 651 -13.22 40.66 24.82
C ALA A 651 -14.55 39.95 25.08
N THR A 652 -15.49 40.10 24.16
CA THR A 652 -16.82 39.47 24.25
C THR A 652 -16.87 38.10 23.60
N ARG A 653 -15.84 37.72 22.82
CA ARG A 653 -15.74 36.42 22.17
C ARG A 653 -14.38 35.80 22.43
N VAL A 654 -14.36 34.61 23.00
CA VAL A 654 -13.15 33.83 23.27
C VAL A 654 -13.11 32.62 22.35
N ILE A 655 -12.06 32.53 21.53
CA ILE A 655 -11.82 31.46 20.56
C ILE A 655 -10.53 30.75 20.94
N MET A 656 -10.56 29.44 21.11
CA MET A 656 -9.38 28.64 21.48
C MET A 656 -9.07 27.66 20.36
N THR A 657 -7.87 27.69 19.79
CA THR A 657 -7.48 26.89 18.63
C THR A 657 -6.14 26.19 18.82
N GLY A 658 -5.99 25.07 18.12
CA GLY A 658 -4.74 24.34 18.04
C GLY A 658 -4.87 23.15 17.11
N THR A 659 -3.72 22.66 16.65
CA THR A 659 -3.65 21.46 15.81
C THR A 659 -3.21 20.27 16.66
N SER A 660 -3.74 19.07 16.38
CA SER A 660 -3.25 17.84 17.03
C SER A 660 -3.30 17.95 18.57
N GLY A 661 -2.16 17.92 19.25
CA GLY A 661 -2.08 18.07 20.71
C GLY A 661 -2.45 19.46 21.23
N GLY A 662 -2.27 20.51 20.42
CA GLY A 662 -2.80 21.83 20.72
C GLY A 662 -4.32 21.87 20.58
N GLY A 663 -4.88 21.04 19.68
CA GLY A 663 -6.33 20.87 19.56
C GLY A 663 -6.94 20.18 20.79
N PHE A 664 -6.23 19.22 21.38
CA PHE A 664 -6.58 18.66 22.70
C PHE A 664 -6.62 19.77 23.76
N ALA A 665 -5.57 20.59 23.83
CA ALA A 665 -5.47 21.68 24.80
C ALA A 665 -6.60 22.72 24.63
N ALA A 666 -6.94 23.05 23.38
CA ALA A 666 -8.06 23.94 23.07
C ALA A 666 -9.39 23.37 23.59
N LEU A 667 -9.64 22.07 23.39
CA LEU A 667 -10.82 21.39 23.96
C LEU A 667 -10.81 21.41 25.50
N ALA A 668 -9.66 21.14 26.11
CA ALA A 668 -9.52 21.03 27.57
C ALA A 668 -9.66 22.39 28.28
N ALA A 669 -9.08 23.46 27.74
CA ALA A 669 -9.19 24.80 28.33
C ALA A 669 -10.55 25.45 28.05
N SER A 670 -11.08 25.31 26.83
CA SER A 670 -12.35 25.95 26.44
C SER A 670 -13.54 25.42 27.25
N ARG A 671 -13.54 24.13 27.61
CA ARG A 671 -14.62 23.56 28.44
C ARG A 671 -14.78 24.23 29.80
N LEU A 672 -13.73 24.91 30.28
CA LEU A 672 -13.68 25.58 31.58
C LEU A 672 -14.00 27.08 31.47
N VAL A 673 -14.21 27.60 30.26
CA VAL A 673 -14.53 29.01 29.99
C VAL A 673 -15.90 29.10 29.33
N ALA A 674 -16.92 29.44 30.14
CA ALA A 674 -18.30 29.54 29.68
C ALA A 674 -18.44 30.51 28.50
N GLY A 675 -19.25 30.13 27.50
CA GLY A 675 -19.48 30.94 26.30
C GLY A 675 -18.30 31.03 25.33
N SER A 676 -17.17 30.38 25.60
CA SER A 676 -16.05 30.28 24.64
C SER A 676 -16.33 29.25 23.54
N VAL A 677 -15.52 29.26 22.46
CA VAL A 677 -15.52 28.21 21.43
C VAL A 677 -14.15 27.56 21.28
N ALA A 678 -14.11 26.23 21.28
CA ALA A 678 -12.94 25.46 20.86
C ALA A 678 -13.00 25.25 19.34
N VAL A 679 -11.90 25.54 18.64
CA VAL A 679 -11.71 25.33 17.20
C VAL A 679 -10.53 24.38 16.98
N PRO A 680 -10.63 23.10 17.37
CA PRO A 680 -9.54 22.17 17.22
C PRO A 680 -9.41 21.68 15.78
N PHE A 681 -8.18 21.55 15.29
CA PHE A 681 -7.86 20.98 13.98
C PHE A 681 -7.22 19.60 14.13
N ALA A 682 -7.91 18.57 13.64
CA ALA A 682 -7.53 17.16 13.78
C ALA A 682 -6.95 16.85 15.19
N PRO A 683 -7.69 17.14 16.27
CA PRO A 683 -7.18 17.01 17.63
C PRO A 683 -7.02 15.57 18.05
N GLN A 684 -6.09 15.32 18.99
CA GLN A 684 -6.34 14.20 19.91
C GLN A 684 -7.49 14.55 20.85
N THR A 685 -8.33 13.58 21.19
CA THR A 685 -9.44 13.76 22.14
C THR A 685 -9.32 12.88 23.37
N THR A 686 -8.50 11.83 23.32
CA THR A 686 -8.17 10.97 24.46
C THR A 686 -6.68 10.66 24.39
N VAL A 687 -5.91 11.08 25.41
CA VAL A 687 -4.44 10.96 25.39
C VAL A 687 -4.00 9.50 25.25
N SER A 688 -4.63 8.57 25.97
CA SER A 688 -4.29 7.14 25.95
C SER A 688 -4.54 6.44 24.61
N ARG A 689 -5.36 7.03 23.73
CA ARG A 689 -5.61 6.52 22.37
C ARG A 689 -4.58 7.01 21.34
N TYR A 690 -3.62 7.85 21.77
CA TYR A 690 -2.51 8.25 20.91
C TYR A 690 -1.42 7.16 20.81
N TYR A 691 -0.33 7.43 20.08
CA TYR A 691 0.77 6.48 19.91
C TYR A 691 1.37 6.06 21.26
N LYS A 692 1.26 4.75 21.57
CA LYS A 692 1.65 4.13 22.86
C LYS A 692 3.00 4.61 23.41
N ARG A 693 4.04 4.67 22.56
CA ARG A 693 5.36 5.14 22.98
C ARG A 693 5.32 6.59 23.48
N ARG A 694 4.68 7.50 22.74
CA ARG A 694 4.58 8.92 23.11
C ARG A 694 3.79 9.09 24.41
N VAL A 695 2.70 8.34 24.57
CA VAL A 695 1.89 8.34 25.79
C VAL A 695 2.73 7.87 26.96
N ARG A 696 3.40 6.72 26.85
CA ARG A 696 4.26 6.18 27.90
C ARG A 696 5.37 7.16 28.27
N ASP A 697 6.09 7.71 27.30
CA ASP A 697 7.20 8.63 27.56
C ASP A 697 6.71 9.90 28.29
N TYR A 698 5.52 10.41 27.95
CA TYR A 698 4.86 11.49 28.70
C TYR A 698 4.46 11.07 30.12
N LEU A 699 3.76 9.94 30.28
CA LEU A 699 3.27 9.50 31.58
C LEU A 699 4.41 9.19 32.56
N THR A 700 5.49 8.56 32.09
CA THR A 700 6.70 8.31 32.89
C THR A 700 7.31 9.61 33.40
N LEU A 701 7.32 10.66 32.58
CA LEU A 701 7.91 11.94 32.95
C LEU A 701 7.01 12.76 33.88
N ALA A 702 5.71 12.83 33.58
CA ALA A 702 4.78 13.74 34.23
C ALA A 702 4.03 13.13 35.44
N PHE A 703 4.05 11.80 35.56
CA PHE A 703 3.41 11.05 36.65
C PHE A 703 4.33 9.98 37.27
N PRO A 704 5.57 10.34 37.67
CA PRO A 704 6.61 9.37 38.05
C PRO A 704 6.26 8.51 39.28
N ASP A 705 5.36 8.97 40.15
CA ASP A 705 4.93 8.21 41.35
C ASP A 705 3.63 7.42 41.14
N HIS A 706 3.09 7.39 39.93
CA HIS A 706 1.83 6.70 39.63
C HIS A 706 2.07 5.49 38.74
N GLU A 707 1.30 4.43 38.98
CA GLU A 707 1.27 3.26 38.10
C GLU A 707 0.72 3.66 36.72
N LEU A 708 1.59 3.61 35.70
CA LEU A 708 1.32 4.17 34.36
C LEU A 708 0.00 3.68 33.75
N GLU A 709 -0.34 2.41 33.97
CA GLU A 709 -1.56 1.79 33.45
C GLU A 709 -2.84 2.35 34.09
N THR A 710 -2.75 2.91 35.30
CA THR A 710 -3.90 3.45 36.05
C THR A 710 -4.09 4.95 35.84
N VAL A 711 -3.05 5.67 35.43
CA VAL A 711 -3.08 7.14 35.25
C VAL A 711 -4.21 7.60 34.33
N PRO A 712 -4.44 6.99 33.14
CA PRO A 712 -5.54 7.40 32.26
C PRO A 712 -6.92 7.40 32.93
N ALA A 713 -7.18 6.42 33.80
CA ALA A 713 -8.44 6.33 34.53
C ALA A 713 -8.48 7.29 35.73
N GLN A 714 -7.39 7.40 36.50
CA GLN A 714 -7.32 8.26 37.68
C GLN A 714 -7.39 9.75 37.34
N PHE A 715 -6.93 10.15 36.16
CA PHE A 715 -6.86 11.53 35.69
C PHE A 715 -7.72 11.75 34.42
N ALA A 716 -8.78 10.97 34.25
CA ALA A 716 -9.67 11.05 33.09
C ALA A 716 -10.32 12.43 32.89
N ASP A 717 -10.49 13.20 33.97
CA ASP A 717 -11.01 14.59 33.98
C ASP A 717 -10.17 15.59 33.17
N ARG A 718 -8.90 15.24 32.88
CA ARG A 718 -7.97 16.03 32.07
C ARG A 718 -7.24 15.23 30.98
N LEU A 719 -7.36 13.90 30.93
CA LEU A 719 -6.76 13.04 29.89
C LEU A 719 -7.77 12.58 28.82
N ASP A 720 -9.07 12.66 29.09
CA ASP A 720 -10.12 12.17 28.18
C ASP A 720 -11.21 13.21 27.92
N MET A 721 -11.08 13.94 26.81
CA MET A 721 -12.07 14.90 26.37
C MET A 721 -13.31 14.23 25.79
N VAL A 722 -13.25 12.96 25.35
CA VAL A 722 -14.47 12.24 24.94
C VAL A 722 -15.40 12.06 26.14
N GLU A 723 -14.84 11.68 27.29
CA GLU A 723 -15.59 11.56 28.54
C GLU A 723 -16.08 12.92 29.06
N GLN A 724 -15.24 13.95 29.04
CA GLN A 724 -15.64 15.26 29.56
C GLN A 724 -16.70 15.93 28.69
N TYR A 725 -16.63 15.77 27.38
CA TYR A 725 -17.67 16.25 26.47
C TYR A 725 -18.87 15.30 26.38
N ALA A 726 -18.86 14.09 26.94
CA ALA A 726 -20.11 13.34 27.12
C ALA A 726 -21.06 14.01 28.13
N LYS A 727 -20.53 14.93 28.97
CA LYS A 727 -21.26 15.72 29.95
C LYS A 727 -21.72 17.05 29.34
N ALA A 728 -22.70 17.70 29.97
CA ALA A 728 -23.10 19.06 29.60
C ALA A 728 -21.95 20.04 29.83
N THR A 729 -21.73 20.94 28.88
CA THR A 729 -20.65 21.94 28.91
C THR A 729 -21.20 23.31 28.48
N ASP A 730 -20.69 24.39 29.08
CA ASP A 730 -21.15 25.76 28.78
C ASP A 730 -20.40 26.44 27.62
N ASN A 731 -19.46 25.73 27.00
CA ASN A 731 -18.71 26.17 25.83
C ASN A 731 -19.24 25.51 24.53
N TYR A 732 -18.75 26.03 23.41
CA TYR A 732 -19.05 25.53 22.08
C TYR A 732 -17.84 24.82 21.46
N VAL A 733 -18.09 23.93 20.49
CA VAL A 733 -17.03 23.26 19.73
C VAL A 733 -17.28 23.39 18.23
N TYR A 734 -16.29 23.91 17.51
CA TYR A 734 -16.21 23.89 16.06
C TYR A 734 -15.02 23.00 15.64
N TYR A 735 -15.26 21.70 15.61
CA TYR A 735 -14.25 20.67 15.34
C TYR A 735 -13.95 20.61 13.84
N VAL A 736 -12.70 20.82 13.44
CA VAL A 736 -12.27 20.70 12.05
C VAL A 736 -11.44 19.43 11.89
N GLN A 737 -11.91 18.48 11.09
CA GLN A 737 -11.18 17.25 10.80
C GLN A 737 -10.67 17.25 9.37
N ASN A 738 -9.38 16.95 9.21
CA ASN A 738 -8.84 16.59 7.90
C ASN A 738 -9.37 15.21 7.47
N LEU A 739 -10.05 15.16 6.32
CA LEU A 739 -10.62 13.94 5.74
C LEU A 739 -9.57 12.88 5.40
N ARG A 740 -8.32 13.28 5.17
CA ARG A 740 -7.20 12.36 4.86
C ARG A 740 -6.35 11.98 6.07
N ASP A 741 -6.83 12.24 7.29
CA ASP A 741 -6.14 11.91 8.54
C ASP A 741 -6.85 10.76 9.28
N ALA A 742 -6.65 9.56 8.76
CA ALA A 742 -7.46 8.41 9.16
C ALA A 742 -7.19 7.93 10.60
N PHE A 743 -5.98 8.17 11.15
CA PHE A 743 -5.67 7.82 12.53
C PHE A 743 -6.47 8.69 13.49
N HIS A 744 -6.44 10.01 13.32
CA HIS A 744 -7.24 10.93 14.14
C HIS A 744 -8.73 10.76 13.91
N ILE A 745 -9.17 10.43 12.69
CA ILE A 745 -10.58 10.09 12.45
C ILE A 745 -11.00 8.92 13.34
N ARG A 746 -10.26 7.80 13.30
CA ARG A 746 -10.61 6.56 14.00
C ARG A 746 -10.49 6.70 15.52
N GLU A 747 -9.34 7.16 15.99
CA GLU A 747 -9.01 7.15 17.41
C GLU A 747 -9.58 8.34 18.18
N HIS A 748 -9.92 9.44 17.48
CA HIS A 748 -10.27 10.71 18.14
C HIS A 748 -11.58 11.35 17.67
N LEU A 749 -11.80 11.53 16.36
CA LEU A 749 -13.04 12.12 15.85
C LEU A 749 -14.24 11.20 16.13
N VAL A 750 -14.20 9.96 15.68
CA VAL A 750 -15.36 9.05 15.77
C VAL A 750 -15.82 8.87 17.23
N PRO A 751 -14.93 8.64 18.21
CA PRO A 751 -15.33 8.60 19.61
C PRO A 751 -15.93 9.91 20.12
N PHE A 752 -15.37 11.05 19.73
CA PHE A 752 -15.87 12.37 20.13
C PHE A 752 -17.22 12.71 19.50
N ALA A 753 -17.42 12.40 18.22
CA ALA A 753 -18.69 12.56 17.52
C ALA A 753 -19.79 11.70 18.18
N ALA A 754 -19.45 10.46 18.52
CA ALA A 754 -20.35 9.56 19.23
C ALA A 754 -20.74 10.10 20.62
N SER A 755 -19.79 10.65 21.39
CA SER A 755 -20.12 11.25 22.70
C SER A 755 -20.92 12.55 22.59
N ALA A 756 -20.89 13.22 21.44
CA ALA A 756 -21.71 14.38 21.11
C ALA A 756 -23.09 14.03 20.51
N GLY A 757 -23.42 12.74 20.37
CA GLY A 757 -24.68 12.29 19.73
C GLY A 757 -24.75 12.57 18.23
N ILE A 758 -23.61 12.80 17.57
CA ILE A 758 -23.52 13.08 16.13
C ILE A 758 -23.31 11.75 15.40
N THR A 759 -24.32 11.30 14.66
CA THR A 759 -24.24 10.08 13.85
C THR A 759 -23.52 10.35 12.53
N GLY A 760 -22.31 9.79 12.35
CA GLY A 760 -21.47 10.00 11.17
C GLY A 760 -20.12 10.64 11.49
N VAL A 761 -19.36 11.06 10.47
CA VAL A 761 -18.07 11.76 10.64
C VAL A 761 -18.20 13.30 10.59
N GLY A 762 -19.41 13.87 10.53
CA GLY A 762 -19.63 15.32 10.46
C GLY A 762 -21.06 15.71 10.79
N GLY A 763 -21.32 17.01 10.97
CA GLY A 763 -22.64 17.55 11.29
C GLY A 763 -22.68 18.31 12.62
N SER A 764 -23.88 18.48 13.18
CA SER A 764 -24.09 19.24 14.42
C SER A 764 -24.77 18.37 15.48
N SER A 765 -24.44 18.62 16.76
CA SER A 765 -25.16 18.02 17.88
C SER A 765 -26.61 18.53 17.93
N ALA A 766 -27.49 17.78 18.60
CA ALA A 766 -28.92 18.10 18.67
C ALA A 766 -29.21 19.48 19.31
N ASP A 767 -28.40 19.88 20.29
CA ASP A 767 -28.46 21.20 20.94
C ASP A 767 -27.71 22.30 20.16
N GLY A 768 -27.04 21.94 19.06
CA GLY A 768 -26.28 22.84 18.22
C GLY A 768 -25.01 23.41 18.87
N SER A 769 -24.61 22.91 20.06
CA SER A 769 -23.43 23.38 20.78
C SER A 769 -22.12 22.91 20.14
N ARG A 770 -22.19 21.88 19.30
CA ARG A 770 -21.03 21.25 18.64
C ARG A 770 -21.28 21.12 17.15
N VAL A 771 -20.27 21.50 16.38
CA VAL A 771 -20.23 21.35 14.92
C VAL A 771 -18.94 20.63 14.57
N ILE A 772 -19.06 19.60 13.73
CA ILE A 772 -17.96 18.85 13.18
C ILE A 772 -17.95 19.10 11.68
N VAL A 773 -16.87 19.71 11.21
CA VAL A 773 -16.62 20.01 9.81
C VAL A 773 -15.52 19.10 9.28
N LEU A 774 -15.83 18.45 8.18
CA LEU A 774 -14.91 17.61 7.45
C LEU A 774 -14.35 18.39 6.28
N GLU A 775 -13.04 18.55 6.24
CA GLU A 775 -12.36 19.32 5.20
C GLU A 775 -11.25 18.47 4.58
N ASP A 776 -11.07 18.61 3.27
CA ASP A 776 -9.90 18.07 2.59
C ASP A 776 -8.75 19.08 2.71
N LEU A 777 -8.01 18.98 3.82
CA LEU A 777 -7.01 19.98 4.18
C LEU A 777 -5.65 19.65 3.58
N ARG A 778 -5.21 18.40 3.73
CA ARG A 778 -3.91 17.91 3.25
C ARG A 778 -3.83 16.40 3.31
N GLU A 779 -2.79 15.82 2.74
CA GLU A 779 -2.51 14.39 2.90
C GLU A 779 -1.97 14.07 4.30
N GLY A 780 -2.54 13.06 4.96
CA GLY A 780 -2.12 12.58 6.28
C GLY A 780 -2.31 13.57 7.44
N HIS A 781 -1.71 13.26 8.58
CA HIS A 781 -1.76 14.12 9.77
C HIS A 781 -0.82 15.32 9.68
N GLY A 782 -1.29 16.50 10.11
CA GLY A 782 -0.47 17.68 10.41
C GLY A 782 -1.22 18.99 10.18
N PRO A 783 -0.52 20.13 10.25
CA PRO A 783 -1.17 21.43 10.30
C PRO A 783 -1.89 21.77 8.98
N PRO A 784 -3.10 22.38 9.05
CA PRO A 784 -3.83 22.79 7.85
C PRO A 784 -3.04 23.83 7.03
N PRO A 785 -3.32 23.96 5.72
CA PRO A 785 -2.93 25.14 4.94
C PRO A 785 -3.37 26.44 5.63
N LYS A 786 -2.52 27.47 5.52
CA LYS A 786 -2.72 28.76 6.21
C LYS A 786 -4.07 29.41 5.91
N GLU A 787 -4.46 29.40 4.64
CA GLU A 787 -5.71 30.00 4.18
C GLU A 787 -6.93 29.28 4.76
N GLN A 788 -6.94 27.95 4.71
CA GLN A 788 -8.01 27.12 5.28
C GLN A 788 -8.05 27.25 6.82
N PHE A 789 -6.90 27.38 7.48
CA PHE A 789 -6.84 27.64 8.92
C PHE A 789 -7.57 28.94 9.28
N VAL A 790 -7.24 30.04 8.59
CA VAL A 790 -7.86 31.36 8.81
C VAL A 790 -9.35 31.34 8.42
N GLU A 791 -9.70 30.67 7.33
CA GLU A 791 -11.08 30.53 6.87
C GLU A 791 -11.96 29.85 7.93
N GLN A 792 -11.52 28.71 8.45
CA GLN A 792 -12.27 27.97 9.46
C GLN A 792 -12.36 28.72 10.79
N LEU A 793 -11.33 29.47 11.19
CA LEU A 793 -11.42 30.38 12.33
C LEU A 793 -12.47 31.47 12.10
N GLY A 794 -12.54 32.04 10.89
CA GLY A 794 -13.57 32.99 10.50
C GLY A 794 -14.98 32.41 10.57
N LYS A 795 -15.17 31.16 10.11
CA LYS A 795 -16.45 30.42 10.21
C LYS A 795 -16.82 30.14 11.67
N ALA A 796 -15.88 29.68 12.49
CA ALA A 796 -16.10 29.42 13.91
C ALA A 796 -16.48 30.69 14.69
N ARG A 797 -15.89 31.85 14.36
CA ARG A 797 -16.26 33.15 14.94
C ARG A 797 -17.71 33.53 14.61
N LYS A 798 -18.14 33.31 13.35
CA LYS A 798 -19.53 33.55 12.93
C LYS A 798 -20.49 32.62 13.66
N PHE A 799 -20.15 31.33 13.74
CA PHE A 799 -20.89 30.33 14.51
C PHE A 799 -21.08 30.75 15.98
N LEU A 800 -20.01 31.17 16.65
CA LEU A 800 -20.10 31.65 18.04
C LEU A 800 -21.00 32.89 18.17
N THR A 801 -20.94 33.82 17.21
CA THR A 801 -21.76 35.03 17.23
C THR A 801 -23.25 34.72 17.10
N GLN A 802 -23.60 33.76 16.24
CA GLN A 802 -24.99 33.31 16.09
C GLN A 802 -25.51 32.69 17.39
N ARG A 803 -24.71 31.83 18.02
CA ARG A 803 -25.09 31.19 19.30
C ARG A 803 -25.20 32.16 20.46
N ALA A 804 -24.43 33.24 20.47
CA ALA A 804 -24.59 34.29 21.46
C ALA A 804 -25.91 35.05 21.28
N ALA A 805 -26.35 35.28 20.04
CA ALA A 805 -27.63 35.95 19.75
C ALA A 805 -28.84 35.10 20.14
N ASP A 806 -28.80 33.78 19.85
CA ASP A 806 -29.86 32.82 20.20
C ASP A 806 -30.12 32.71 21.73
N ARG A 807 -29.13 33.05 22.57
CA ARG A 807 -29.28 33.06 24.04
C ARG A 807 -29.91 34.35 24.58
N THR A 808 -29.92 35.41 23.78
CA THR A 808 -30.44 36.73 24.16
C THR A 808 -31.85 37.02 23.60
N SER A 809 -32.34 36.16 22.69
CA SER A 809 -33.72 36.10 22.19
C SER A 809 -34.53 35.08 22.95
#